data_AF-A0A5B2UWT6-F1
#
_entry.id   AF-A0A5B2UWT6-F1
#
_cell.length_a   1.000
_cell.length_b   1.000
_cell.length_c   1.000
_cell.angle_alpha   90.00
_cell.angle_beta   90.00
_cell.angle_gamma   90.00
#
_symmetry.space_group_name_H-M   'P 1'
#
loop_
_entity.id
_entity.type
_entity.pdbx_description
1 polymer ?
#
loop_
_entity_poly.entity_id
_entity_poly.type
_entity_poly.pdbx_seq_one_letter_code
_entity_poly.pdbx_strand_id
1 'polypeptide(L)'
;MVKKTTANSSQSVTTQPLAEIAVELPYPQIQYATNNSILYPIDAIDGTAATIAFSGMGATPITLYWAIKDQDKPVFKPIVQPGSTSGSIDIHIPWQWVSTCIGHTVLIWYTAMVGGQLKQSLVLELEIQDIRETDLRESLPVFAHARLEWNTLWLNMYEFEGDEIIRIKAWPMIQAGQRLFVTVAGDQHQVPYAFTWVAFDHVVQAEEANPEHVFEFRLARGWLARRQDYSALTTHMGVIWDGSAPVLPNPDDLVHENPLPLNAQDFHLRTTTLLRVDPALELPPPHLKESVDCGTDGWLVNPLNTVDGAHIVIAYEGMHAGDIVCPSFTGTAGAGSPALECRTVQEGESSLVFLVPPSPISANFGLPITLEYQVYYNGTGPWPSPARVVKVLDLSGLPTPAVEQATGSTLDLNTFAGDATATESAWPYIALDQACWLWVTGVLESGSAYSFEVLEGEPVTEEWLASGVNTPLPRDELQKLADCRDVEVHFAVNFNGQSDKASAKAFPPLVLHVVQEDLDLDAPTVREAVGEQLTIWNGRDGVTVRVEYERISPDHTINVQWLRQDGASLPLEPKTGNSDPGYVDFAIPREAVIYGAGKTVLIHYTVTSACKLASSRTLPLQISVPVRLPTPVVPQATNNILDLSTFAGNASITVEPWWFILPGQKVWLRGVGTGANGGPRILSVYVGKAVVAGEVSVGLKGTLQRAELDMLMDGSTLTFTCKVTTDGSDQERDAVVLPTLALVVRLSTINDSDNFDSYPNQEFLPPGSRVDTWLVVLDLPSTSTSTISIHDVRTAGENVPGMVGGRSLAVFCGGGSGPQLAYMRFKWKCTRVRFGYSNIGTHSVTFIAYDQQNKPLGQRVVHSGTWVEFEAPVGGTITHVSVLSTQHGSIDSLTIWHRGERANT
;
A
#
# COMPACT_ATOMS: atom_id res chain seq x y z
N MET A 1 69.56 -48.13 -101.54
CA MET A 1 68.23 -48.65 -101.96
C MET A 1 67.24 -47.53 -101.69
N VAL A 2 66.48 -46.91 -102.60
CA VAL A 2 66.06 -47.09 -104.00
C VAL A 2 65.79 -45.64 -104.49
N LYS A 3 66.59 -45.00 -105.36
CA LYS A 3 66.47 -44.91 -106.84
C LYS A 3 65.02 -44.69 -107.31
N LYS A 4 64.63 -43.56 -107.94
CA LYS A 4 64.75 -43.26 -109.40
C LYS A 4 63.59 -42.27 -109.72
N THR A 5 63.54 -41.39 -110.73
CA THR A 5 64.42 -40.71 -111.71
C THR A 5 63.43 -39.80 -112.48
N THR A 6 63.63 -38.48 -112.53
CA THR A 6 64.05 -37.70 -113.72
C THR A 6 63.07 -37.68 -114.92
N ALA A 7 62.76 -36.46 -115.39
CA ALA A 7 62.51 -36.16 -116.80
C ALA A 7 63.29 -34.88 -117.18
N ASN A 8 63.77 -34.84 -118.42
CA ASN A 8 64.86 -34.02 -118.93
C ASN A 8 64.38 -33.04 -120.03
N SER A 9 65.24 -32.06 -120.34
CA SER A 9 65.31 -31.21 -121.56
C SER A 9 64.31 -30.05 -121.67
N SER A 10 64.62 -28.85 -122.19
CA SER A 10 65.86 -28.26 -122.75
C SER A 10 65.68 -26.74 -122.94
N GLN A 11 66.82 -26.01 -122.87
CA GLN A 11 67.20 -24.67 -123.41
C GLN A 11 66.23 -24.03 -124.45
N SER A 12 66.04 -22.71 -124.62
CA SER A 12 66.80 -21.44 -124.46
C SER A 12 65.78 -20.30 -124.73
N VAL A 13 65.89 -19.02 -124.35
CA VAL A 13 66.88 -17.96 -124.67
C VAL A 13 66.63 -16.76 -123.74
N THR A 14 67.74 -16.13 -123.36
CA THR A 14 68.04 -14.85 -122.70
C THR A 14 67.17 -13.63 -123.03
N THR A 15 66.91 -12.75 -122.05
CA THR A 15 67.65 -11.48 -121.83
C THR A 15 67.28 -10.80 -120.50
N GLN A 16 68.30 -10.35 -119.74
CA GLN A 16 68.24 -9.63 -118.46
C GLN A 16 67.50 -8.27 -118.54
N PRO A 17 67.07 -7.70 -117.38
CA PRO A 17 67.88 -6.64 -116.74
C PRO A 17 68.03 -6.72 -115.20
N LEU A 18 69.21 -6.26 -114.73
CA LEU A 18 69.56 -5.52 -113.50
C LEU A 18 69.13 -6.03 -112.11
N ALA A 19 70.10 -6.46 -111.31
CA ALA A 19 69.95 -6.78 -109.88
C ALA A 19 70.58 -5.69 -108.99
N GLU A 20 69.76 -5.17 -108.08
CA GLU A 20 70.09 -4.29 -106.97
C GLU A 20 70.56 -5.18 -105.79
N ILE A 21 71.75 -4.94 -105.23
CA ILE A 21 72.29 -5.76 -104.14
C ILE A 21 71.67 -5.29 -102.81
N ALA A 22 70.80 -6.10 -102.22
CA ALA A 22 70.27 -5.88 -100.88
C ALA A 22 71.36 -6.18 -99.83
N VAL A 23 71.94 -5.14 -99.22
CA VAL A 23 72.80 -5.30 -98.02
C VAL A 23 71.92 -5.70 -96.83
N GLU A 24 72.17 -6.89 -96.28
CA GLU A 24 71.58 -7.42 -95.05
C GLU A 24 72.36 -6.93 -93.83
N LEU A 25 71.68 -6.55 -92.75
CA LEU A 25 72.29 -6.00 -91.55
C LEU A 25 72.62 -7.12 -90.55
N PRO A 26 73.86 -7.19 -90.01
CA PRO A 26 74.30 -8.27 -89.14
C PRO A 26 73.61 -8.24 -87.77
N TYR A 27 73.66 -9.36 -87.04
CA TYR A 27 73.21 -9.44 -85.64
C TYR A 27 73.98 -8.44 -84.75
N PRO A 28 73.32 -7.82 -83.76
CA PRO A 28 74.03 -7.15 -82.67
C PRO A 28 74.93 -8.16 -81.95
N GLN A 29 76.15 -7.76 -81.60
CA GLN A 29 77.05 -8.54 -80.75
C GLN A 29 76.86 -8.10 -79.30
N ILE A 30 76.43 -9.00 -78.43
CA ILE A 30 76.12 -8.69 -77.03
C ILE A 30 77.35 -8.91 -76.17
N GLN A 31 77.73 -7.87 -75.43
CA GLN A 31 78.83 -7.92 -74.49
C GLN A 31 78.54 -8.98 -73.41
N TYR A 32 79.59 -9.72 -73.03
CA TYR A 32 79.52 -10.86 -72.08
C TYR A 32 78.78 -12.11 -72.59
N ALA A 33 78.12 -12.05 -73.76
CA ALA A 33 77.49 -13.24 -74.34
C ALA A 33 78.55 -14.20 -74.92
N THR A 34 78.50 -15.46 -74.50
CA THR A 34 79.35 -16.52 -75.06
C THR A 34 78.81 -16.94 -76.42
N ASN A 35 79.66 -16.89 -77.45
CA ASN A 35 79.28 -17.16 -78.85
C ASN A 35 78.08 -16.33 -79.36
N ASN A 36 77.78 -15.20 -78.71
CA ASN A 36 76.61 -14.38 -78.97
C ASN A 36 75.26 -15.13 -78.86
N SER A 37 75.20 -16.25 -78.12
CA SER A 37 73.98 -17.07 -78.01
C SER A 37 73.51 -17.30 -76.57
N ILE A 38 74.41 -17.16 -75.58
CA ILE A 38 74.11 -17.38 -74.16
C ILE A 38 74.76 -16.27 -73.34
N LEU A 39 74.01 -15.65 -72.44
CA LEU A 39 74.51 -14.67 -71.48
C LEU A 39 74.25 -15.15 -70.05
N TYR A 40 75.31 -15.24 -69.26
CA TYR A 40 75.18 -15.44 -67.82
C TYR A 40 74.85 -14.11 -67.14
N PRO A 41 73.71 -13.97 -66.42
CA PRO A 41 73.21 -12.66 -65.97
C PRO A 41 74.20 -11.87 -65.10
N ILE A 42 74.92 -12.57 -64.21
CA ILE A 42 75.85 -11.96 -63.26
C ILE A 42 77.04 -11.29 -63.97
N ASP A 43 77.46 -11.79 -65.14
CA ASP A 43 78.51 -11.14 -65.93
C ASP A 43 78.07 -9.76 -66.46
N ALA A 44 76.74 -9.51 -66.48
CA ALA A 44 76.10 -8.25 -66.84
C ALA A 44 75.37 -7.58 -65.67
N ILE A 45 75.86 -7.76 -64.43
CA ILE A 45 75.24 -7.20 -63.21
C ILE A 45 75.15 -5.67 -63.22
N ASP A 46 76.11 -5.00 -63.89
CA ASP A 46 76.12 -3.54 -64.11
C ASP A 46 75.52 -3.12 -65.46
N GLY A 47 75.01 -4.09 -66.23
CA GLY A 47 74.44 -3.93 -67.55
C GLY A 47 75.32 -4.56 -68.63
N THR A 48 74.82 -4.57 -69.86
CA THR A 48 75.54 -5.07 -71.03
C THR A 48 75.54 -4.01 -72.14
N ALA A 49 76.13 -4.32 -73.28
CA ALA A 49 76.09 -3.48 -74.46
C ALA A 49 75.85 -4.32 -75.72
N ALA A 50 75.05 -3.80 -76.64
CA ALA A 50 74.96 -4.30 -78.00
C ALA A 50 75.93 -3.52 -78.90
N THR A 51 77.01 -4.18 -79.30
CA THR A 51 77.92 -3.69 -80.35
C THR A 51 77.28 -3.95 -81.71
N ILE A 52 77.03 -2.88 -82.45
CA ILE A 52 76.49 -2.91 -83.80
C ILE A 52 77.55 -2.37 -84.74
N ALA A 53 77.94 -3.16 -85.75
CA ALA A 53 78.95 -2.75 -86.74
C ALA A 53 78.51 -3.18 -88.14
N PHE A 54 78.44 -2.22 -89.07
CA PHE A 54 78.17 -2.50 -90.49
C PHE A 54 78.74 -1.39 -91.39
N SER A 55 79.03 -1.73 -92.64
CA SER A 55 79.58 -0.79 -93.61
C SER A 55 78.52 0.22 -94.08
N GLY A 56 78.86 1.51 -94.09
CA GLY A 56 77.94 2.59 -94.47
C GLY A 56 77.15 3.21 -93.31
N MET A 57 77.52 2.91 -92.06
CA MET A 57 76.96 3.58 -90.88
C MET A 57 77.30 5.08 -90.89
N GLY A 58 76.27 5.91 -90.77
CA GLY A 58 76.39 7.36 -90.61
C GLY A 58 75.92 7.83 -89.23
N ALA A 59 75.79 9.15 -89.06
CA ALA A 59 75.31 9.76 -87.82
C ALA A 59 73.78 9.65 -87.59
N THR A 60 73.06 8.96 -88.48
CA THR A 60 71.61 8.74 -88.33
C THR A 60 71.32 7.83 -87.12
N PRO A 61 70.22 8.04 -86.39
CA PRO A 61 69.89 7.22 -85.22
C PRO A 61 69.77 5.73 -85.54
N ILE A 62 70.31 4.91 -84.65
CA ILE A 62 70.11 3.46 -84.59
C ILE A 62 69.15 3.19 -83.43
N THR A 63 68.11 2.38 -83.69
CA THR A 63 67.12 2.00 -82.67
C THR A 63 67.26 0.51 -82.37
N LEU A 64 67.63 0.17 -81.14
CA LEU A 64 67.72 -1.20 -80.64
C LEU A 64 66.39 -1.61 -80.00
N TYR A 65 65.92 -2.80 -80.34
CA TYR A 65 64.73 -3.44 -79.83
C TYR A 65 65.11 -4.67 -79.01
N TRP A 66 64.34 -4.93 -77.96
CA TRP A 66 64.51 -6.04 -77.03
C TRP A 66 63.13 -6.58 -76.66
N ALA A 67 62.96 -7.90 -76.69
CA ALA A 67 61.71 -8.56 -76.29
C ALA A 67 62.01 -9.94 -75.72
N ILE A 68 61.15 -10.45 -74.85
CA ILE A 68 61.20 -11.86 -74.44
C ILE A 68 60.48 -12.68 -75.52
N LYS A 69 61.08 -13.80 -75.93
CA LYS A 69 60.50 -14.69 -76.94
C LYS A 69 59.17 -15.27 -76.42
N ASP A 70 58.17 -15.29 -77.29
CA ASP A 70 56.82 -15.83 -77.02
C ASP A 70 56.06 -15.13 -75.88
N GLN A 71 56.42 -13.88 -75.53
CA GLN A 71 55.84 -13.15 -74.41
C GLN A 71 55.58 -11.67 -74.71
N ASP A 72 54.34 -11.20 -74.52
CA ASP A 72 53.92 -9.83 -74.85
C ASP A 72 54.32 -8.76 -73.81
N LYS A 73 54.65 -9.16 -72.58
CA LYS A 73 55.00 -8.27 -71.46
C LYS A 73 56.12 -8.90 -70.63
N PRO A 74 57.10 -8.14 -70.12
CA PRO A 74 57.16 -6.69 -70.11
C PRO A 74 57.61 -6.11 -71.47
N VAL A 75 57.15 -4.89 -71.74
CA VAL A 75 57.50 -4.16 -72.96
C VAL A 75 58.74 -3.30 -72.70
N PHE A 76 59.82 -3.59 -73.40
CA PHE A 76 61.06 -2.81 -73.33
C PHE A 76 61.01 -1.65 -74.32
N LYS A 77 61.23 -0.42 -73.84
CA LYS A 77 61.23 0.78 -74.70
C LYS A 77 62.46 0.77 -75.61
N PRO A 78 62.32 0.84 -76.94
CA PRO A 78 63.47 0.80 -77.83
C PRO A 78 64.54 1.86 -77.50
N ILE A 79 65.81 1.47 -77.48
CA ILE A 79 66.93 2.36 -77.15
C ILE A 79 67.40 3.03 -78.43
N VAL A 80 67.36 4.36 -78.48
CA VAL A 80 67.75 5.15 -79.66
C VAL A 80 69.05 5.88 -79.38
N GLN A 81 70.07 5.66 -80.21
CA GLN A 81 71.37 6.33 -80.09
C GLN A 81 71.87 6.80 -81.47
N PRO A 82 72.53 7.97 -81.59
CA PRO A 82 73.11 8.40 -82.86
C PRO A 82 74.15 7.39 -83.36
N GLY A 83 74.08 7.01 -84.64
CA GLY A 83 75.10 6.17 -85.27
C GLY A 83 76.48 6.85 -85.33
N SER A 84 77.51 6.09 -85.67
CA SER A 84 78.89 6.58 -85.69
C SER A 84 79.49 6.56 -87.10
N THR A 85 80.25 7.60 -87.45
CA THR A 85 81.07 7.63 -88.68
C THR A 85 82.25 6.65 -88.64
N SER A 86 82.53 6.02 -87.49
CA SER A 86 83.55 4.96 -87.36
C SER A 86 83.10 3.60 -87.89
N GLY A 87 81.81 3.42 -88.21
CA GLY A 87 81.27 2.15 -88.68
C GLY A 87 80.80 1.19 -87.58
N SER A 88 80.93 1.58 -86.30
CA SER A 88 80.55 0.77 -85.13
C SER A 88 80.02 1.65 -83.99
N ILE A 89 79.05 1.13 -83.24
CA ILE A 89 78.47 1.76 -82.04
C ILE A 89 78.24 0.70 -80.94
N ASP A 90 78.41 1.10 -79.69
CA ASP A 90 77.97 0.32 -78.53
C ASP A 90 76.73 1.00 -77.92
N ILE A 91 75.63 0.25 -77.87
CA ILE A 91 74.38 0.68 -77.23
C ILE A 91 74.28 0.01 -75.87
N HIS A 92 74.32 0.80 -74.80
CA HIS A 92 74.21 0.29 -73.44
C HIS A 92 72.80 -0.22 -73.14
N ILE A 93 72.71 -1.42 -72.57
CA ILE A 93 71.48 -2.09 -72.16
C ILE A 93 71.48 -2.17 -70.64
N PRO A 94 70.49 -1.57 -69.96
CA PRO A 94 70.45 -1.55 -68.50
C PRO A 94 70.37 -2.95 -67.90
N TRP A 95 71.04 -3.17 -66.76
CA TRP A 95 71.01 -4.45 -66.05
C TRP A 95 69.60 -4.90 -65.67
N GLN A 96 68.67 -3.95 -65.45
CA GLN A 96 67.28 -4.24 -65.12
C GLN A 96 66.61 -5.07 -66.22
N TRP A 97 66.93 -4.81 -67.49
CA TRP A 97 66.40 -5.58 -68.61
C TRP A 97 66.94 -7.01 -68.60
N VAL A 98 68.23 -7.18 -68.30
CA VAL A 98 68.86 -8.49 -68.15
C VAL A 98 68.23 -9.25 -66.99
N SER A 99 68.07 -8.61 -65.82
CA SER A 99 67.42 -9.16 -64.63
C SER A 99 66.00 -9.64 -64.91
N THR A 100 65.20 -8.82 -65.58
CA THR A 100 63.81 -9.17 -65.96
C THR A 100 63.75 -10.39 -66.87
N CYS A 101 64.81 -10.65 -67.64
CA CYS A 101 64.85 -11.72 -68.62
C CYS A 101 65.57 -12.98 -68.11
N ILE A 102 65.97 -13.07 -66.84
CA ILE A 102 66.61 -14.26 -66.28
C ILE A 102 65.70 -15.49 -66.47
N GLY A 103 66.25 -16.57 -67.02
CA GLY A 103 65.52 -17.79 -67.36
C GLY A 103 64.78 -17.73 -68.70
N HIS A 104 64.88 -16.61 -69.44
CA HIS A 104 64.20 -16.43 -70.72
C HIS A 104 65.16 -16.37 -71.92
N THR A 105 64.64 -16.71 -73.10
CA THR A 105 65.26 -16.36 -74.37
C THR A 105 64.76 -14.97 -74.80
N VAL A 106 65.69 -14.06 -75.10
CA VAL A 106 65.39 -12.70 -75.57
C VAL A 106 65.68 -12.55 -77.06
N LEU A 107 64.85 -11.76 -77.72
CA LEU A 107 64.94 -11.38 -79.12
C LEU A 107 65.54 -9.97 -79.21
N ILE A 108 66.65 -9.81 -79.92
CA ILE A 108 67.37 -8.54 -80.02
C ILE A 108 67.61 -8.19 -81.49
N TRP A 109 67.15 -7.01 -81.91
CA TRP A 109 67.37 -6.51 -83.27
C TRP A 109 67.48 -5.00 -83.28
N TYR A 110 67.96 -4.42 -84.37
CA TYR A 110 68.02 -2.98 -84.53
C TYR A 110 67.54 -2.51 -85.90
N THR A 111 67.13 -1.25 -85.98
CA THR A 111 66.87 -0.58 -87.26
C THR A 111 67.86 0.56 -87.46
N ALA A 112 68.39 0.67 -88.69
CA ALA A 112 69.32 1.71 -89.08
C ALA A 112 69.04 2.20 -90.51
N MET A 113 69.40 3.45 -90.81
CA MET A 113 69.32 3.99 -92.18
C MET A 113 70.55 3.59 -92.98
N VAL A 114 70.36 2.84 -94.07
CA VAL A 114 71.42 2.42 -94.99
C VAL A 114 71.05 2.89 -96.39
N GLY A 115 71.86 3.76 -97.00
CA GLY A 115 71.59 4.27 -98.35
C GLY A 115 70.27 5.03 -98.49
N GLY A 116 69.78 5.66 -97.41
CA GLY A 116 68.51 6.41 -97.40
C GLY A 116 67.25 5.58 -97.14
N GLN A 117 67.36 4.26 -96.91
CA GLN A 117 66.25 3.39 -96.51
C GLN A 117 66.42 2.89 -95.08
N LEU A 118 65.33 2.85 -94.31
CA LEU A 118 65.30 2.21 -93.00
C LEU A 118 65.32 0.69 -93.19
N LYS A 119 66.34 0.03 -92.65
CA LYS A 119 66.48 -1.43 -92.68
C LYS A 119 66.51 -1.99 -91.27
N GLN A 120 66.00 -3.22 -91.11
CA GLN A 120 66.08 -3.99 -89.88
C GLN A 120 67.24 -4.99 -89.96
N SER A 121 67.89 -5.26 -88.83
CA SER A 121 68.85 -6.35 -88.69
C SER A 121 68.19 -7.72 -88.66
N LEU A 122 69.01 -8.76 -88.80
CA LEU A 122 68.66 -10.10 -88.32
C LEU A 122 68.33 -10.05 -86.82
N VAL A 123 67.41 -10.90 -86.38
CA VAL A 123 66.95 -10.99 -84.98
C VAL A 123 67.80 -12.01 -84.25
N LEU A 124 68.57 -11.56 -83.27
CA LEU A 124 69.35 -12.43 -82.40
C LEU A 124 68.43 -13.09 -81.37
N GLU A 125 68.50 -14.40 -81.23
CA GLU A 125 67.97 -15.11 -80.06
C GLU A 125 69.11 -15.33 -79.08
N LEU A 126 68.99 -14.78 -77.87
CA LEU A 126 69.98 -14.88 -76.81
C LEU A 126 69.31 -15.51 -75.58
N GLU A 127 69.84 -16.62 -75.08
CA GLU A 127 69.39 -17.20 -73.82
C GLU A 127 70.03 -16.45 -72.65
N ILE A 128 69.20 -15.86 -71.78
CA ILE A 128 69.64 -15.33 -70.49
C ILE A 128 69.46 -16.46 -69.48
N GLN A 129 70.57 -17.00 -68.99
CA GLN A 129 70.54 -18.18 -68.12
C GLN A 129 69.93 -17.88 -66.75
N ASP A 130 69.49 -18.93 -66.05
CA ASP A 130 69.23 -18.88 -64.61
C ASP A 130 70.50 -18.51 -63.82
N ILE A 131 70.33 -17.85 -62.67
CA ILE A 131 71.46 -17.61 -61.75
C ILE A 131 71.92 -18.96 -61.17
N ARG A 132 73.22 -19.22 -61.19
CA ARG A 132 73.78 -20.48 -60.66
C ARG A 132 73.63 -20.53 -59.15
N GLU A 133 73.42 -21.73 -58.62
CA GLU A 133 73.29 -21.97 -57.17
C GLU A 133 74.43 -21.39 -56.33
N THR A 134 75.67 -21.35 -56.85
CA THR A 134 76.82 -20.79 -56.14
C THR A 134 76.64 -19.31 -55.80
N ASP A 135 75.93 -18.58 -56.66
CA ASP A 135 75.71 -17.13 -56.52
C ASP A 135 74.41 -16.83 -55.74
N LEU A 136 73.60 -17.86 -55.47
CA LEU A 136 72.37 -17.77 -54.67
C LEU A 136 72.56 -18.21 -53.21
N ARG A 137 73.76 -18.67 -52.82
CA ARG A 137 74.02 -19.24 -51.48
C ARG A 137 73.70 -18.31 -50.31
N GLU A 138 73.91 -17.00 -50.47
CA GLU A 138 73.59 -16.04 -49.40
C GLU A 138 72.09 -15.75 -49.29
N SER A 139 71.32 -16.05 -50.34
CA SER A 139 69.89 -15.79 -50.45
C SER A 139 69.03 -16.99 -50.09
N LEU A 140 69.63 -18.02 -49.48
CA LEU A 140 68.89 -19.17 -48.99
C LEU A 140 68.04 -18.77 -47.79
N PRO A 141 66.78 -19.24 -47.71
CA PRO A 141 65.97 -19.03 -46.52
C PRO A 141 66.62 -19.70 -45.31
N VAL A 142 66.72 -19.00 -44.19
CA VAL A 142 67.25 -19.55 -42.93
C VAL A 142 66.26 -19.36 -41.80
N PHE A 143 66.15 -20.36 -40.94
CA PHE A 143 65.40 -20.29 -39.69
C PHE A 143 66.19 -19.43 -38.70
N ALA A 144 65.63 -18.30 -38.25
CA ALA A 144 66.28 -17.34 -37.36
C ALA A 144 66.71 -17.96 -36.02
N HIS A 145 65.94 -18.90 -35.47
CA HIS A 145 66.28 -19.56 -34.20
C HIS A 145 67.03 -20.87 -34.37
N ALA A 146 67.28 -21.35 -35.60
CA ALA A 146 68.02 -22.59 -35.76
C ALA A 146 69.49 -22.44 -35.33
N ARG A 147 70.03 -23.46 -34.67
CA ARG A 147 71.40 -23.49 -34.12
C ARG A 147 72.10 -24.78 -34.54
N LEU A 148 73.39 -24.68 -34.82
CA LEU A 148 74.21 -25.84 -35.19
C LEU A 148 74.71 -26.54 -33.93
N GLU A 149 74.25 -27.77 -33.71
CA GLU A 149 74.65 -28.61 -32.57
C GLU A 149 75.09 -29.98 -33.07
N TRP A 150 76.30 -30.41 -32.67
CA TRP A 150 76.90 -31.68 -33.11
C TRP A 150 76.81 -31.92 -34.63
N ASN A 151 77.12 -30.89 -35.42
CA ASN A 151 77.02 -30.88 -36.90
C ASN A 151 75.60 -31.07 -37.48
N THR A 152 74.55 -30.95 -36.67
CA THR A 152 73.15 -30.96 -37.12
C THR A 152 72.54 -29.59 -36.85
N LEU A 153 71.87 -29.01 -37.84
CA LEU A 153 71.13 -27.77 -37.63
C LEU A 153 69.80 -28.13 -36.96
N TRP A 154 69.56 -27.59 -35.76
CA TRP A 154 68.35 -27.84 -34.98
C TRP A 154 67.49 -26.60 -34.90
N LEU A 155 66.18 -26.79 -35.00
CA LEU A 155 65.19 -25.84 -34.57
C LEU A 155 64.53 -26.39 -33.30
N ASN A 156 64.93 -25.89 -32.14
CA ASN A 156 64.44 -26.37 -30.85
C ASN A 156 63.38 -25.43 -30.28
N MET A 157 62.10 -25.84 -30.34
CA MET A 157 60.99 -25.02 -29.86
C MET A 157 61.06 -24.73 -28.35
N TYR A 158 61.84 -25.48 -27.56
CA TYR A 158 62.02 -25.23 -26.13
C TYR A 158 63.01 -24.07 -25.83
N GLU A 159 63.71 -23.56 -26.84
CA GLU A 159 64.74 -22.53 -26.68
C GLU A 159 64.30 -21.14 -27.15
N PHE A 160 63.11 -21.02 -27.72
CA PHE A 160 62.52 -19.75 -28.13
C PHE A 160 61.01 -19.73 -27.92
N GLU A 161 60.47 -18.54 -27.66
CA GLU A 161 59.03 -18.29 -27.49
C GLU A 161 58.44 -17.70 -28.77
N GLY A 162 57.14 -17.92 -28.98
CA GLY A 162 56.44 -17.43 -30.17
C GLY A 162 56.82 -18.15 -31.46
N ASP A 163 56.54 -17.49 -32.58
CA ASP A 163 56.73 -18.03 -33.93
C ASP A 163 58.19 -18.05 -34.37
N GLU A 164 58.45 -18.93 -35.35
CA GLU A 164 59.72 -18.94 -36.04
C GLU A 164 59.75 -17.87 -37.15
N ILE A 165 60.93 -17.33 -37.46
CA ILE A 165 61.11 -16.34 -38.53
C ILE A 165 62.03 -16.93 -39.60
N ILE A 166 61.54 -16.98 -40.84
CA ILE A 166 62.35 -17.29 -42.01
C ILE A 166 62.98 -16.01 -42.54
N ARG A 167 64.31 -15.94 -42.52
CA ARG A 167 65.09 -14.82 -43.05
C ARG A 167 65.66 -15.13 -44.41
N ILE A 168 65.57 -14.20 -45.35
CA ILE A 168 66.09 -14.34 -46.71
C ILE A 168 66.84 -13.06 -47.07
N LYS A 169 68.15 -13.14 -47.31
CA LYS A 169 68.88 -12.00 -47.91
C LYS A 169 68.47 -11.86 -49.37
N ALA A 170 68.20 -10.65 -49.82
CA ALA A 170 67.85 -10.36 -51.20
C ALA A 170 68.84 -11.00 -52.19
N TRP A 171 68.32 -11.50 -53.31
CA TRP A 171 69.12 -12.19 -54.32
C TRP A 171 69.83 -11.22 -55.27
N PRO A 172 70.90 -11.66 -55.94
CA PRO A 172 71.57 -10.84 -56.95
C PRO A 172 70.59 -10.36 -58.03
N MET A 173 70.77 -9.13 -58.49
CA MET A 173 69.91 -8.51 -59.50
C MET A 173 68.44 -8.41 -59.10
N ILE A 174 68.14 -8.34 -57.79
CA ILE A 174 66.79 -8.05 -57.29
C ILE A 174 66.25 -6.73 -57.85
N GLN A 175 64.97 -6.72 -58.22
CA GLN A 175 64.27 -5.50 -58.62
C GLN A 175 62.80 -5.52 -58.23
N ALA A 176 62.21 -4.34 -58.11
CA ALA A 176 60.80 -4.17 -57.82
C ALA A 176 59.94 -4.82 -58.92
N GLY A 177 58.88 -5.52 -58.53
CA GLY A 177 57.98 -6.24 -59.43
C GLY A 177 58.30 -7.72 -59.63
N GLN A 178 59.48 -8.20 -59.20
CA GLN A 178 59.76 -9.63 -59.08
C GLN A 178 58.84 -10.27 -58.04
N ARG A 179 58.55 -11.57 -58.16
CA ARG A 179 57.63 -12.28 -57.25
C ARG A 179 58.36 -13.40 -56.53
N LEU A 180 58.27 -13.39 -55.21
CA LEU A 180 58.90 -14.33 -54.30
C LEU A 180 57.88 -15.34 -53.76
N PHE A 181 58.29 -16.60 -53.75
CA PHE A 181 57.55 -17.73 -53.20
C PHE A 181 58.44 -18.49 -52.22
N VAL A 182 57.93 -18.73 -51.02
CA VAL A 182 58.64 -19.43 -49.95
C VAL A 182 57.67 -20.35 -49.22
N THR A 183 57.98 -21.64 -49.22
CA THR A 183 57.25 -22.65 -48.46
C THR A 183 58.18 -23.40 -47.51
N VAL A 184 57.62 -23.94 -46.44
CA VAL A 184 58.31 -24.87 -45.54
C VAL A 184 57.61 -26.22 -45.62
N ALA A 185 58.39 -27.26 -45.90
CA ALA A 185 57.96 -28.65 -45.86
C ALA A 185 58.35 -29.25 -44.51
N GLY A 186 57.42 -29.94 -43.86
CA GLY A 186 57.64 -30.73 -42.65
C GLY A 186 57.17 -32.16 -42.83
N ASP A 187 57.56 -33.03 -41.90
CA ASP A 187 57.19 -34.45 -41.90
C ASP A 187 57.49 -35.15 -43.24
N GLN A 188 58.60 -34.80 -43.89
CA GLN A 188 58.95 -35.27 -45.24
C GLN A 188 59.22 -36.78 -45.35
N HIS A 189 59.10 -37.53 -44.25
CA HIS A 189 59.07 -38.99 -44.22
C HIS A 189 57.66 -39.58 -44.43
N GLN A 190 56.61 -38.74 -44.50
CA GLN A 190 55.21 -39.15 -44.69
C GLN A 190 54.57 -38.43 -45.88
N VAL A 191 54.03 -39.19 -46.84
CA VAL A 191 53.33 -38.62 -48.02
C VAL A 191 51.83 -38.55 -47.74
N PRO A 192 51.15 -37.42 -48.03
CA PRO A 192 51.71 -36.18 -48.56
C PRO A 192 52.49 -35.38 -47.49
N TYR A 193 53.57 -34.70 -47.92
CA TYR A 193 54.36 -33.85 -47.02
C TYR A 193 53.52 -32.69 -46.48
N ALA A 194 53.77 -32.29 -45.24
CA ALA A 194 53.08 -31.16 -44.64
C ALA A 194 53.73 -29.86 -45.11
N PHE A 195 53.06 -29.10 -45.99
CA PHE A 195 53.55 -27.80 -46.43
C PHE A 195 52.86 -26.64 -45.71
N THR A 196 53.57 -25.52 -45.58
CA THR A 196 52.98 -24.22 -45.26
C THR A 196 53.70 -23.11 -46.02
N TRP A 197 52.91 -22.19 -46.57
CA TRP A 197 53.42 -20.98 -47.22
C TRP A 197 53.81 -19.95 -46.16
N VAL A 198 55.06 -19.50 -46.19
CA VAL A 198 55.51 -18.34 -45.39
C VAL A 198 55.56 -17.07 -46.25
N ALA A 199 55.68 -17.22 -47.57
CA ALA A 199 55.45 -16.18 -48.56
C ALA A 199 54.82 -16.79 -49.81
N PHE A 200 53.67 -16.28 -50.25
CA PHE A 200 53.03 -16.69 -51.50
C PHE A 200 52.76 -15.46 -52.36
N ASP A 201 53.33 -15.42 -53.55
CA ASP A 201 53.20 -14.32 -54.50
C ASP A 201 53.61 -12.94 -53.92
N HIS A 202 54.67 -12.92 -53.11
CA HIS A 202 55.19 -11.68 -52.53
C HIS A 202 55.84 -10.84 -53.64
N VAL A 203 55.16 -9.79 -54.08
CA VAL A 203 55.70 -8.86 -55.07
C VAL A 203 56.72 -7.94 -54.40
N VAL A 204 57.97 -8.00 -54.86
CA VAL A 204 59.07 -7.16 -54.36
C VAL A 204 58.74 -5.69 -54.56
N GLN A 205 58.72 -4.93 -53.48
CA GLN A 205 58.49 -3.49 -53.49
C GLN A 205 59.76 -2.69 -53.80
N ALA A 206 59.62 -1.40 -54.10
CA ALA A 206 60.77 -0.55 -54.44
C ALA A 206 61.78 -0.42 -53.28
N GLU A 207 61.30 -0.45 -52.04
CA GLU A 207 62.11 -0.38 -50.82
C GLU A 207 62.84 -1.70 -50.50
N GLU A 208 62.29 -2.82 -50.98
CA GLU A 208 62.83 -4.17 -50.81
C GLU A 208 63.85 -4.52 -51.91
N ALA A 209 63.80 -3.83 -53.04
CA ALA A 209 64.65 -4.01 -54.22
C ALA A 209 66.08 -3.49 -54.01
N ASN A 210 66.75 -3.96 -52.96
CA ASN A 210 68.12 -3.61 -52.59
C ASN A 210 68.88 -4.88 -52.15
N PRO A 211 70.13 -5.13 -52.60
CA PRO A 211 70.88 -6.35 -52.27
C PRO A 211 71.15 -6.59 -50.78
N GLU A 212 71.10 -5.54 -49.94
CA GLU A 212 71.26 -5.65 -48.48
C GLU A 212 69.94 -5.87 -47.74
N HIS A 213 68.80 -5.91 -48.44
CA HIS A 213 67.50 -6.17 -47.81
C HIS A 213 67.41 -7.60 -47.29
N VAL A 214 66.77 -7.79 -46.14
CA VAL A 214 66.49 -9.09 -45.55
C VAL A 214 64.98 -9.21 -45.37
N PHE A 215 64.37 -10.13 -46.10
CA PHE A 215 62.96 -10.47 -45.93
C PHE A 215 62.80 -11.30 -44.65
N GLU A 216 61.78 -11.01 -43.86
CA GLU A 216 61.41 -11.78 -42.67
C GLU A 216 59.97 -12.27 -42.81
N PHE A 217 59.79 -13.60 -42.84
CA PHE A 217 58.48 -14.23 -42.95
C PHE A 217 58.17 -15.09 -41.71
N ARG A 218 56.94 -14.99 -41.20
CA ARG A 218 56.49 -15.73 -40.02
C ARG A 218 56.17 -17.19 -40.38
N LEU A 219 56.70 -18.12 -39.59
CA LEU A 219 56.33 -19.53 -39.58
C LEU A 219 55.63 -19.85 -38.25
N ALA A 220 54.32 -20.10 -38.32
CA ALA A 220 53.45 -20.22 -37.16
C ALA A 220 53.90 -21.32 -36.18
N ARG A 221 54.06 -20.97 -34.89
CA ARG A 221 54.41 -21.94 -33.84
C ARG A 221 53.38 -23.05 -33.72
N GLY A 222 52.09 -22.73 -33.87
CA GLY A 222 51.00 -23.70 -33.84
C GLY A 222 51.07 -24.74 -34.97
N TRP A 223 51.59 -24.35 -36.14
CA TRP A 223 51.85 -25.31 -37.23
C TRP A 223 53.04 -26.22 -36.91
N LEU A 224 54.10 -25.67 -36.29
CA LEU A 224 55.27 -26.43 -35.82
C LEU A 224 54.92 -27.43 -34.71
N ALA A 225 54.07 -27.03 -33.75
CA ALA A 225 53.61 -27.88 -32.64
C ALA A 225 52.87 -29.14 -33.11
N ARG A 226 52.34 -29.13 -34.35
CA ARG A 226 51.64 -30.25 -34.99
C ARG A 226 52.53 -31.09 -35.91
N ARG A 227 53.82 -30.80 -35.99
CA ARG A 227 54.80 -31.64 -36.70
C ARG A 227 55.24 -32.80 -35.83
N GLN A 228 55.82 -33.81 -36.46
CA GLN A 228 56.45 -34.89 -35.72
C GLN A 228 57.76 -34.42 -35.13
N ASP A 229 57.90 -34.74 -33.86
CA ASP A 229 59.12 -34.51 -33.12
C ASP A 229 60.29 -35.29 -33.74
N TYR A 230 61.46 -34.66 -33.86
CA TYR A 230 62.62 -35.15 -34.61
C TYR A 230 62.39 -35.33 -36.12
N SER A 231 61.43 -34.64 -36.73
CA SER A 231 61.28 -34.59 -38.20
C SER A 231 62.07 -33.44 -38.83
N ALA A 232 62.35 -33.57 -40.13
CA ALA A 232 63.02 -32.52 -40.89
C ALA A 232 62.04 -31.42 -41.31
N LEU A 233 62.50 -30.16 -41.23
CA LEU A 233 61.89 -29.01 -41.87
C LEU A 233 62.79 -28.49 -42.99
N THR A 234 62.25 -28.35 -44.19
CA THR A 234 62.99 -27.92 -45.38
C THR A 234 62.31 -26.70 -46.00
N THR A 235 63.07 -25.64 -46.24
CA THR A 235 62.59 -24.43 -46.93
C THR A 235 62.75 -24.58 -48.44
N HIS A 236 61.74 -24.19 -49.22
CA HIS A 236 61.82 -24.09 -50.67
C HIS A 236 61.54 -22.64 -51.07
N MET A 237 62.34 -22.12 -52.01
CA MET A 237 62.25 -20.75 -52.48
C MET A 237 62.28 -20.71 -54.01
N GLY A 238 61.44 -19.86 -54.59
CA GLY A 238 61.45 -19.57 -56.02
C GLY A 238 61.17 -18.10 -56.32
N VAL A 239 61.76 -17.60 -57.41
CA VAL A 239 61.60 -16.22 -57.87
C VAL A 239 61.12 -16.19 -59.31
N ILE A 240 60.08 -15.41 -59.57
CA ILE A 240 59.66 -15.03 -60.93
C ILE A 240 60.30 -13.69 -61.27
N TRP A 241 61.21 -13.70 -62.23
CA TRP A 241 62.09 -12.58 -62.57
C TRP A 241 61.42 -11.47 -63.38
N ASP A 242 60.46 -11.83 -64.23
CA ASP A 242 59.79 -10.95 -65.18
C ASP A 242 58.52 -10.28 -64.62
N GLY A 243 58.12 -10.65 -63.40
CA GLY A 243 56.90 -10.19 -62.73
C GLY A 243 55.59 -10.77 -63.27
N SER A 244 55.66 -11.78 -64.15
CA SER A 244 54.48 -12.49 -64.66
C SER A 244 53.71 -13.20 -63.54
N ALA A 245 52.42 -13.48 -63.76
CA ALA A 245 51.61 -14.18 -62.77
C ALA A 245 52.14 -15.62 -62.55
N PRO A 246 52.08 -16.17 -61.32
CA PRO A 246 52.54 -17.52 -61.05
C PRO A 246 51.69 -18.58 -61.76
N VAL A 247 52.36 -19.58 -62.33
CA VAL A 247 51.75 -20.78 -62.91
C VAL A 247 51.88 -21.92 -61.90
N LEU A 248 50.83 -22.21 -61.15
CA LEU A 248 50.87 -23.24 -60.10
C LEU A 248 50.89 -24.66 -60.68
N PRO A 249 51.54 -25.62 -60.00
CA PRO A 249 51.49 -27.04 -60.36
C PRO A 249 50.06 -27.61 -60.22
N ASN A 250 49.79 -28.74 -60.87
CA ASN A 250 48.47 -29.39 -60.84
C ASN A 250 48.17 -29.96 -59.43
N PRO A 251 47.09 -29.53 -58.74
CA PRO A 251 46.80 -29.97 -57.37
C PRO A 251 46.53 -31.48 -57.19
N ASP A 252 46.24 -32.21 -58.27
CA ASP A 252 45.93 -33.67 -58.22
C ASP A 252 47.18 -34.58 -58.33
N ASP A 253 48.39 -34.03 -58.32
CA ASP A 253 49.62 -34.84 -58.34
C ASP A 253 49.98 -35.33 -56.93
N LEU A 254 49.82 -36.64 -56.70
CA LEU A 254 49.98 -37.33 -55.41
C LEU A 254 51.41 -37.27 -54.83
N VAL A 255 52.40 -36.81 -55.60
CA VAL A 255 53.82 -36.74 -55.21
C VAL A 255 54.32 -35.29 -55.30
N HIS A 256 53.56 -34.34 -54.74
CA HIS A 256 53.99 -32.94 -54.62
C HIS A 256 55.24 -32.81 -53.72
N GLU A 257 56.43 -32.99 -54.30
CA GLU A 257 57.72 -32.76 -53.64
C GLU A 257 58.07 -31.26 -53.56
N ASN A 258 57.46 -30.43 -54.41
CA ASN A 258 57.71 -28.99 -54.48
C ASN A 258 56.47 -28.20 -54.96
N PRO A 259 55.85 -27.35 -54.11
CA PRO A 259 54.63 -26.61 -54.48
C PRO A 259 54.92 -25.25 -55.17
N LEU A 260 56.18 -24.93 -55.49
CA LEU A 260 56.56 -23.67 -56.15
C LEU A 260 55.95 -23.52 -57.56
N PRO A 261 55.68 -22.28 -58.03
CA PRO A 261 55.21 -22.05 -59.39
C PRO A 261 56.18 -22.57 -60.47
N LEU A 262 55.63 -23.13 -61.54
CA LEU A 262 56.39 -23.74 -62.65
C LEU A 262 57.23 -22.72 -63.44
N ASN A 263 56.86 -21.44 -63.42
CA ASN A 263 57.58 -20.34 -64.06
C ASN A 263 58.51 -19.57 -63.12
N ALA A 264 58.68 -20.01 -61.88
CA ALA A 264 59.67 -19.46 -60.97
C ALA A 264 61.00 -20.21 -61.12
N GLN A 265 62.13 -19.49 -61.08
CA GLN A 265 63.42 -20.14 -60.92
C GLN A 265 63.48 -20.78 -59.54
N ASP A 266 63.65 -22.10 -59.51
CA ASP A 266 63.77 -22.86 -58.27
C ASP A 266 65.18 -22.74 -57.67
N PHE A 267 65.28 -22.26 -56.44
CA PHE A 267 66.55 -22.14 -55.72
C PHE A 267 66.88 -23.48 -55.06
N HIS A 268 67.30 -24.46 -55.86
CA HIS A 268 67.39 -25.88 -55.49
C HIS A 268 68.21 -26.20 -54.22
N LEU A 269 69.19 -25.37 -53.86
CA LEU A 269 69.84 -25.47 -52.55
C LEU A 269 68.82 -25.16 -51.45
N ARG A 270 68.60 -26.08 -50.52
CA ARG A 270 67.62 -25.93 -49.44
C ARG A 270 68.31 -25.78 -48.09
N THR A 271 67.70 -25.01 -47.20
CA THR A 271 68.02 -25.07 -45.77
C THR A 271 67.10 -26.09 -45.13
N THR A 272 67.70 -27.15 -44.58
CA THR A 272 67.01 -28.19 -43.81
C THR A 272 67.48 -28.16 -42.36
N THR A 273 66.53 -28.21 -41.42
CA THR A 273 66.79 -28.27 -39.98
C THR A 273 66.02 -29.45 -39.36
N LEU A 274 66.53 -29.99 -38.26
CA LEU A 274 65.84 -31.00 -37.47
C LEU A 274 64.98 -30.32 -36.40
N LEU A 275 63.69 -30.63 -36.35
CA LEU A 275 62.74 -29.99 -35.45
C LEU A 275 62.62 -30.77 -34.14
N ARG A 276 62.83 -30.09 -33.01
CA ARG A 276 62.41 -30.57 -31.69
C ARG A 276 61.10 -29.89 -31.33
N VAL A 277 60.03 -30.67 -31.22
CA VAL A 277 58.66 -30.15 -31.10
C VAL A 277 58.29 -29.94 -29.63
N ASP A 278 57.80 -28.75 -29.34
CA ASP A 278 57.01 -28.44 -28.15
C ASP A 278 55.52 -28.52 -28.53
N PRO A 279 54.77 -29.53 -28.08
CA PRO A 279 53.38 -29.72 -28.48
C PRO A 279 52.41 -28.80 -27.74
N ALA A 280 52.90 -27.90 -26.86
CA ALA A 280 52.07 -26.95 -26.16
C ALA A 280 51.34 -26.01 -27.13
N LEU A 281 50.02 -25.92 -26.97
CA LEU A 281 49.19 -24.95 -27.68
C LEU A 281 49.09 -23.66 -26.86
N GLU A 282 49.28 -22.52 -27.50
CA GLU A 282 48.98 -21.21 -26.92
C GLU A 282 47.47 -20.92 -27.04
N LEU A 283 46.74 -21.20 -25.96
CA LEU A 283 45.27 -21.09 -25.92
C LEU A 283 44.82 -19.74 -25.31
N PRO A 284 43.93 -18.97 -25.97
CA PRO A 284 43.28 -17.82 -25.37
C PRO A 284 42.15 -18.25 -24.41
N PRO A 285 41.74 -17.42 -23.44
CA PRO A 285 40.59 -17.73 -22.59
C PRO A 285 39.27 -17.74 -23.40
N PRO A 286 38.28 -18.59 -23.06
CA PRO A 286 37.00 -18.65 -23.77
C PRO A 286 36.21 -17.36 -23.65
N HIS A 287 35.41 -16.99 -24.65
CA HIS A 287 34.60 -15.77 -24.62
C HIS A 287 33.12 -16.09 -24.43
N LEU A 288 32.47 -15.50 -23.42
CA LEU A 288 31.01 -15.50 -23.33
C LEU A 288 30.49 -14.40 -24.26
N LYS A 289 29.81 -14.76 -25.34
CA LYS A 289 29.42 -13.82 -26.40
C LYS A 289 28.61 -12.63 -25.87
N GLU A 290 27.79 -12.84 -24.85
CA GLU A 290 26.92 -11.82 -24.25
C GLU A 290 27.62 -10.94 -23.21
N SER A 291 28.88 -11.23 -22.87
CA SER A 291 29.65 -10.42 -21.92
C SER A 291 30.51 -9.36 -22.61
N VAL A 292 30.89 -8.35 -21.84
CA VAL A 292 31.70 -7.21 -22.30
C VAL A 292 32.84 -6.99 -21.31
N ASP A 293 34.03 -6.69 -21.83
CA ASP A 293 35.16 -6.22 -21.03
C ASP A 293 34.96 -4.74 -20.67
N CYS A 294 34.71 -4.49 -19.38
CA CYS A 294 34.52 -3.14 -18.84
C CYS A 294 35.80 -2.57 -18.23
N GLY A 295 36.98 -3.08 -18.59
CA GLY A 295 38.27 -2.59 -18.12
C GLY A 295 38.51 -2.94 -16.65
N THR A 296 38.43 -1.95 -15.75
CA THR A 296 38.71 -2.18 -14.31
C THR A 296 37.68 -3.07 -13.62
N ASP A 297 36.45 -3.10 -14.12
CA ASP A 297 35.38 -3.96 -13.58
C ASP A 297 35.45 -5.40 -14.13
N GLY A 298 36.40 -5.66 -15.04
CA GLY A 298 36.56 -6.94 -15.71
C GLY A 298 35.41 -7.27 -16.67
N TRP A 299 35.21 -8.56 -16.92
CA TRP A 299 34.15 -9.04 -17.80
C TRP A 299 32.81 -9.07 -17.08
N LEU A 300 31.81 -8.41 -17.63
CA LEU A 300 30.46 -8.34 -17.07
C LEU A 300 29.45 -8.89 -18.09
N VAL A 301 28.42 -9.60 -17.62
CA VAL A 301 27.26 -9.96 -18.44
C VAL A 301 26.00 -9.37 -17.83
N ASN A 302 25.20 -8.68 -18.64
CA ASN A 302 23.85 -8.28 -18.27
C ASN A 302 22.92 -9.48 -18.46
N PRO A 303 22.28 -10.01 -17.40
CA PRO A 303 21.35 -11.13 -17.49
C PRO A 303 20.26 -11.00 -18.56
N LEU A 304 19.84 -9.78 -18.90
CA LEU A 304 18.81 -9.57 -19.93
C LEU A 304 19.26 -10.04 -21.32
N ASN A 305 20.58 -10.11 -21.57
CA ASN A 305 21.12 -10.60 -22.84
C ASN A 305 21.12 -12.14 -22.93
N THR A 306 20.83 -12.84 -21.84
CA THR A 306 20.96 -14.30 -21.72
C THR A 306 19.67 -15.00 -21.25
N VAL A 307 18.52 -14.32 -21.38
CA VAL A 307 17.20 -14.88 -21.02
C VAL A 307 16.90 -16.15 -21.82
N ASP A 308 17.31 -16.19 -23.09
CA ASP A 308 17.19 -17.35 -23.99
C ASP A 308 18.41 -18.30 -23.93
N GLY A 309 19.32 -18.07 -22.98
CA GLY A 309 20.60 -18.78 -22.85
C GLY A 309 21.79 -17.93 -23.30
N ALA A 310 23.00 -18.44 -23.09
CA ALA A 310 24.25 -17.77 -23.40
C ALA A 310 25.14 -18.63 -24.31
N HIS A 311 26.16 -18.03 -24.90
CA HIS A 311 27.02 -18.70 -25.87
C HIS A 311 28.50 -18.58 -25.49
N ILE A 312 29.17 -19.71 -25.26
CA ILE A 312 30.63 -19.75 -25.11
C ILE A 312 31.24 -19.94 -26.50
N VAL A 313 32.06 -18.98 -26.92
CA VAL A 313 32.78 -18.97 -28.19
C VAL A 313 34.26 -19.27 -27.92
N ILE A 314 34.78 -20.28 -28.60
CA ILE A 314 36.17 -20.73 -28.50
C ILE A 314 36.80 -20.72 -29.88
N ALA A 315 37.90 -19.99 -30.02
CA ALA A 315 38.75 -19.96 -31.21
C ALA A 315 40.19 -19.83 -30.73
N TYR A 316 41.11 -20.55 -31.37
CA TYR A 316 42.55 -20.49 -31.07
C TYR A 316 43.36 -20.69 -32.35
N GLU A 317 44.59 -20.19 -32.34
CA GLU A 317 45.47 -20.27 -33.50
C GLU A 317 45.81 -21.74 -33.79
N GLY A 318 45.72 -22.13 -35.07
CA GLY A 318 45.98 -23.50 -35.49
C GLY A 318 44.89 -24.50 -35.12
N MET A 319 43.67 -24.08 -34.79
CA MET A 319 42.49 -24.95 -34.68
C MET A 319 42.34 -25.81 -35.95
N HIS A 320 42.22 -27.13 -35.78
CA HIS A 320 42.25 -28.08 -36.88
C HIS A 320 41.20 -29.18 -36.70
N ALA A 321 40.71 -29.73 -37.82
CA ALA A 321 39.78 -30.85 -37.80
C ALA A 321 40.32 -32.02 -36.97
N GLY A 322 39.49 -32.58 -36.08
CA GLY A 322 39.87 -33.65 -35.17
C GLY A 322 40.35 -33.20 -33.79
N ASP A 323 40.58 -31.91 -33.54
CA ASP A 323 40.74 -31.38 -32.18
C ASP A 323 39.45 -31.62 -31.38
N ILE A 324 39.55 -32.10 -30.14
CA ILE A 324 38.41 -32.25 -29.22
C ILE A 324 38.48 -31.10 -28.20
N VAL A 325 37.45 -30.28 -28.15
CA VAL A 325 37.34 -29.12 -27.28
C VAL A 325 36.27 -29.35 -26.23
N CYS A 326 36.67 -29.31 -24.96
CA CYS A 326 35.81 -29.54 -23.81
C CYS A 326 35.73 -28.26 -22.95
N PRO A 327 34.66 -27.46 -23.03
CA PRO A 327 34.48 -26.28 -22.20
C PRO A 327 34.00 -26.66 -20.79
N SER A 328 34.31 -25.80 -19.82
CA SER A 328 33.76 -25.86 -18.46
C SER A 328 33.11 -24.54 -18.08
N PHE A 329 32.01 -24.63 -17.34
CA PHE A 329 31.31 -23.50 -16.73
C PHE A 329 31.21 -23.77 -15.22
N THR A 330 31.85 -22.93 -14.42
CA THR A 330 31.86 -23.08 -12.96
C THR A 330 31.29 -21.84 -12.29
N GLY A 331 30.30 -22.04 -11.42
CA GLY A 331 29.65 -21.00 -10.62
C GLY A 331 29.17 -21.59 -9.28
N THR A 332 27.95 -21.27 -8.88
CA THR A 332 27.27 -21.89 -7.73
C THR A 332 26.99 -23.38 -7.96
N ALA A 333 26.79 -24.13 -6.87
CA ALA A 333 26.49 -25.56 -6.92
C ALA A 333 25.15 -25.85 -7.62
N GLY A 334 24.98 -27.07 -8.15
CA GLY A 334 23.75 -27.48 -8.83
C GLY A 334 23.61 -26.81 -10.19
N ALA A 335 22.49 -26.12 -10.43
CA ALA A 335 22.18 -25.50 -11.72
C ALA A 335 23.20 -24.43 -12.16
N GLY A 336 23.93 -23.82 -11.21
CA GLY A 336 24.93 -22.79 -11.47
C GLY A 336 26.25 -23.29 -12.07
N SER A 337 26.46 -24.60 -12.20
CA SER A 337 27.66 -25.21 -12.78
C SER A 337 27.27 -26.37 -13.70
N PRO A 338 26.70 -26.09 -14.89
CA PRO A 338 26.21 -27.12 -15.80
C PRO A 338 27.36 -27.95 -16.36
N ALA A 339 27.08 -29.21 -16.67
CA ALA A 339 27.95 -30.00 -17.52
C ALA A 339 27.76 -29.55 -18.98
N LEU A 340 28.87 -29.29 -19.67
CA LEU A 340 28.89 -28.96 -21.09
C LEU A 340 29.53 -30.10 -21.89
N GLU A 341 29.00 -30.39 -23.07
CA GLU A 341 29.51 -31.47 -23.91
C GLU A 341 30.77 -31.05 -24.68
N CYS A 342 31.73 -31.97 -24.81
CA CYS A 342 32.88 -31.77 -25.69
C CYS A 342 32.46 -31.86 -27.17
N ARG A 343 33.12 -31.10 -28.04
CA ARG A 343 32.92 -31.16 -29.49
C ARG A 343 34.22 -31.43 -30.22
N THR A 344 34.13 -32.20 -31.31
CA THR A 344 35.24 -32.39 -32.26
C THR A 344 35.16 -31.35 -33.37
N VAL A 345 36.24 -30.61 -33.59
CA VAL A 345 36.37 -29.64 -34.69
C VAL A 345 36.24 -30.36 -36.03
N GLN A 346 35.42 -29.81 -36.92
CA GLN A 346 35.21 -30.29 -38.28
C GLN A 346 36.03 -29.49 -39.30
N GLU A 347 36.20 -30.03 -40.51
CA GLU A 347 36.92 -29.36 -41.59
C GLU A 347 36.30 -27.97 -41.90
N GLY A 348 37.15 -26.94 -41.95
CA GLY A 348 36.72 -25.55 -42.19
C GLY A 348 36.18 -24.79 -40.96
N GLU A 349 36.04 -25.41 -39.79
CA GLU A 349 35.67 -24.70 -38.56
C GLU A 349 36.87 -23.94 -37.97
N SER A 350 36.78 -22.62 -37.88
CA SER A 350 37.78 -21.76 -37.23
C SER A 350 37.35 -21.29 -35.83
N SER A 351 36.15 -21.65 -35.38
CA SER A 351 35.60 -21.33 -34.06
C SER A 351 34.46 -22.28 -33.69
N LEU A 352 34.34 -22.63 -32.42
CA LEU A 352 33.24 -23.42 -31.88
C LEU A 352 32.34 -22.56 -30.98
N VAL A 353 31.04 -22.86 -31.00
CA VAL A 353 30.03 -22.24 -30.13
C VAL A 353 29.36 -23.32 -29.29
N PHE A 354 29.33 -23.11 -27.97
CA PHE A 354 28.67 -23.98 -27.00
C PHE A 354 27.50 -23.23 -26.35
N LEU A 355 26.33 -23.86 -26.33
CA LEU A 355 25.13 -23.31 -25.74
C LEU A 355 25.14 -23.52 -24.22
N VAL A 356 24.88 -22.46 -23.47
CA VAL A 356 24.66 -22.48 -22.03
C VAL A 356 23.19 -22.17 -21.78
N PRO A 357 22.43 -23.05 -21.10
CA PRO A 357 21.03 -22.79 -20.81
C PRO A 357 20.86 -21.55 -19.89
N PRO A 358 19.65 -20.97 -19.78
CA PRO A 358 19.40 -19.81 -18.92
C PRO A 358 19.67 -20.07 -17.42
N SER A 359 19.42 -21.28 -16.93
CA SER A 359 19.48 -21.62 -15.50
C SER A 359 20.86 -21.45 -14.84
N PRO A 360 22.00 -21.79 -15.48
CA PRO A 360 23.33 -21.41 -15.01
C PRO A 360 23.52 -19.91 -14.79
N ILE A 361 22.93 -19.06 -15.63
CA ILE A 361 23.06 -17.62 -15.48
C ILE A 361 22.20 -17.14 -14.30
N SER A 362 20.94 -17.59 -14.23
CA SER A 362 20.02 -17.19 -13.15
C SER A 362 20.48 -17.64 -11.76
N ALA A 363 21.11 -18.82 -11.67
CA ALA A 363 21.67 -19.34 -10.43
C ALA A 363 22.92 -18.58 -9.93
N ASN A 364 23.48 -17.68 -10.74
CA ASN A 364 24.69 -16.92 -10.45
C ASN A 364 24.47 -15.39 -10.44
N PHE A 365 23.23 -14.89 -10.38
CA PHE A 365 22.99 -13.43 -10.32
C PHE A 365 23.80 -12.75 -9.21
N GLY A 366 24.49 -11.67 -9.58
CA GLY A 366 25.38 -10.91 -8.69
C GLY A 366 26.74 -11.56 -8.40
N LEU A 367 26.98 -12.79 -8.88
CA LEU A 367 28.17 -13.59 -8.58
C LEU A 367 29.07 -13.78 -9.83
N PRO A 368 30.38 -14.01 -9.63
CA PRO A 368 31.27 -14.38 -10.70
C PRO A 368 31.10 -15.85 -11.13
N ILE A 369 31.20 -16.08 -12.43
CA ILE A 369 31.35 -17.41 -13.05
C ILE A 369 32.74 -17.52 -13.69
N THR A 370 33.25 -18.73 -13.79
CA THR A 370 34.56 -19.02 -14.41
C THR A 370 34.35 -19.93 -15.62
N LEU A 371 34.91 -19.52 -16.75
CA LEU A 371 34.89 -20.25 -18.01
C LEU A 371 36.30 -20.69 -18.39
N GLU A 372 36.48 -21.97 -18.68
CA GLU A 372 37.72 -22.55 -19.18
C GLU A 372 37.40 -23.55 -20.29
N TYR A 373 38.42 -24.02 -21.01
CA TYR A 373 38.29 -25.20 -21.86
C TYR A 373 39.60 -25.97 -21.94
N GLN A 374 39.48 -27.22 -22.36
CA GLN A 374 40.60 -28.10 -22.64
C GLN A 374 40.56 -28.54 -24.09
N VAL A 375 41.73 -28.59 -24.72
CA VAL A 375 41.92 -29.13 -26.07
C VAL A 375 42.65 -30.46 -25.98
N TYR A 376 42.22 -31.43 -26.79
CA TYR A 376 42.89 -32.71 -27.01
C TYR A 376 43.09 -32.92 -28.51
N TYR A 377 44.20 -33.53 -28.89
CA TYR A 377 44.50 -33.83 -30.28
C TYR A 377 45.18 -35.19 -30.37
N ASN A 378 44.68 -36.10 -31.23
CA ASN A 378 45.29 -37.41 -31.47
C ASN A 378 45.71 -38.21 -30.21
N GLY A 379 44.92 -38.12 -29.13
CA GLY A 379 45.21 -38.80 -27.86
C GLY A 379 46.25 -38.13 -26.96
N THR A 380 46.79 -36.97 -27.34
CA THR A 380 47.63 -36.10 -26.49
C THR A 380 46.83 -34.90 -25.96
N GLY A 381 47.30 -34.31 -24.85
CA GLY A 381 46.59 -33.32 -24.04
C GLY A 381 46.29 -33.84 -22.61
N PRO A 382 45.43 -33.14 -21.83
CA PRO A 382 44.73 -31.90 -22.15
C PRO A 382 45.67 -30.68 -22.12
N TRP A 383 45.49 -29.76 -23.07
CA TRP A 383 46.03 -28.40 -22.96
C TRP A 383 44.94 -27.48 -22.40
N PRO A 384 45.13 -26.91 -21.20
CA PRO A 384 44.15 -26.02 -20.59
C PRO A 384 44.26 -24.61 -21.15
N SER A 385 43.13 -23.95 -21.36
CA SER A 385 43.08 -22.50 -21.56
C SER A 385 43.29 -21.77 -20.23
N PRO A 386 43.73 -20.50 -20.27
CA PRO A 386 43.51 -19.59 -19.15
C PRO A 386 42.02 -19.45 -18.83
N ALA A 387 41.71 -19.16 -17.57
CA ALA A 387 40.36 -18.91 -17.11
C ALA A 387 39.84 -17.53 -17.53
N ARG A 388 38.55 -17.45 -17.88
CA ARG A 388 37.82 -16.17 -17.96
C ARG A 388 36.81 -16.08 -16.84
N VAL A 389 37.00 -15.12 -15.94
CA VAL A 389 36.03 -14.79 -14.90
C VAL A 389 35.08 -13.73 -15.44
N VAL A 390 33.78 -14.04 -15.45
CA VAL A 390 32.71 -13.11 -15.87
C VAL A 390 31.80 -12.88 -14.68
N LYS A 391 31.56 -11.64 -14.29
CA LYS A 391 30.56 -11.32 -13.25
C LYS A 391 29.18 -11.22 -13.88
N VAL A 392 28.27 -12.08 -13.43
CA VAL A 392 26.86 -11.97 -13.78
C VAL A 392 26.27 -10.83 -12.97
N LEU A 393 25.76 -9.81 -13.65
CA LEU A 393 25.10 -8.71 -12.97
C LEU A 393 23.81 -9.19 -12.31
N ASP A 394 23.31 -8.38 -11.37
CA ASP A 394 22.04 -8.67 -10.74
C ASP A 394 20.88 -8.35 -11.69
N LEU A 395 19.77 -9.08 -11.58
CA LEU A 395 18.61 -8.86 -12.44
C LEU A 395 17.89 -7.57 -12.04
N SER A 396 17.61 -6.72 -13.02
CA SER A 396 16.96 -5.41 -12.84
C SER A 396 15.72 -5.29 -13.73
N GLY A 397 14.84 -4.33 -13.43
CA GLY A 397 13.60 -4.12 -14.19
C GLY A 397 12.54 -5.21 -13.96
N LEU A 398 12.52 -5.79 -12.76
CA LEU A 398 11.48 -6.76 -12.37
C LEU A 398 10.11 -6.07 -12.27
N PRO A 399 9.02 -6.74 -12.69
CA PRO A 399 7.67 -6.22 -12.59
C PRO A 399 7.23 -6.02 -11.13
N THR A 400 6.13 -5.29 -10.94
CA THR A 400 5.53 -5.06 -9.62
C THR A 400 4.20 -5.80 -9.57
N PRO A 401 3.83 -6.40 -8.43
CA PRO A 401 2.53 -7.05 -8.29
C PRO A 401 1.39 -6.07 -8.61
N ALA A 402 0.25 -6.62 -9.01
CA ALA A 402 -0.99 -5.88 -9.16
C ALA A 402 -2.12 -6.61 -8.41
N VAL A 403 -3.12 -5.84 -7.96
CA VAL A 403 -4.35 -6.37 -7.38
C VAL A 403 -5.51 -5.88 -8.24
N GLU A 404 -6.25 -6.78 -8.87
CA GLU A 404 -7.23 -6.43 -9.91
C GLU A 404 -8.36 -5.54 -9.38
N GLN A 405 -8.77 -5.73 -8.13
CA GLN A 405 -9.85 -4.98 -7.48
C GLN A 405 -9.38 -3.62 -6.93
N ALA A 406 -8.09 -3.30 -6.99
CA ALA A 406 -7.61 -1.98 -6.62
C ALA A 406 -7.94 -0.95 -7.72
N THR A 407 -8.48 0.21 -7.33
CA THR A 407 -8.66 1.36 -8.22
C THR A 407 -7.54 2.35 -7.97
N GLY A 408 -6.58 2.43 -8.88
CA GLY A 408 -5.35 3.19 -8.65
C GLY A 408 -4.54 2.57 -7.52
N SER A 409 -4.27 3.32 -6.46
CA SER A 409 -3.58 2.84 -5.26
C SER A 409 -4.53 2.48 -4.12
N THR A 410 -5.85 2.42 -4.35
CA THR A 410 -6.84 2.16 -3.29
C THR A 410 -7.50 0.81 -3.47
N LEU A 411 -7.44 -0.02 -2.44
CA LEU A 411 -8.17 -1.29 -2.35
C LEU A 411 -9.36 -1.10 -1.40
N ASP A 412 -10.53 -0.80 -1.97
CA ASP A 412 -11.76 -0.54 -1.23
C ASP A 412 -12.64 -1.80 -1.16
N LEU A 413 -12.74 -2.37 0.04
CA LEU A 413 -13.48 -3.60 0.30
C LEU A 413 -15.00 -3.45 0.12
N ASN A 414 -15.53 -2.23 -0.04
CA ASN A 414 -16.95 -2.01 -0.40
C ASN A 414 -17.23 -2.22 -1.89
N THR A 415 -16.21 -2.24 -2.74
CA THR A 415 -16.38 -2.25 -4.21
C THR A 415 -16.44 -3.66 -4.81
N PHE A 416 -16.10 -4.69 -4.03
CA PHE A 416 -16.11 -6.09 -4.47
C PHE A 416 -16.46 -7.03 -3.31
N ALA A 417 -16.97 -8.21 -3.65
CA ALA A 417 -17.28 -9.29 -2.72
C ALA A 417 -16.32 -10.47 -2.91
N GLY A 418 -16.02 -11.20 -1.83
CA GLY A 418 -15.06 -12.30 -1.86
C GLY A 418 -13.61 -11.83 -1.90
N ASP A 419 -12.71 -12.77 -2.22
CA ASP A 419 -11.26 -12.56 -2.30
C ASP A 419 -10.90 -11.59 -3.44
N ALA A 420 -9.85 -10.82 -3.22
CA ALA A 420 -9.22 -10.07 -4.31
C ALA A 420 -8.34 -11.02 -5.14
N THR A 421 -7.80 -10.54 -6.25
CA THR A 421 -6.91 -11.30 -7.14
C THR A 421 -5.59 -10.57 -7.21
N ALA A 422 -4.53 -11.19 -6.69
CA ALA A 422 -3.18 -10.71 -6.84
C ALA A 422 -2.55 -11.35 -8.08
N THR A 423 -1.94 -10.53 -8.92
CA THR A 423 -1.26 -10.97 -10.15
C THR A 423 0.17 -10.46 -10.17
N GLU A 424 1.08 -11.28 -10.68
CA GLU A 424 2.43 -10.85 -11.04
C GLU A 424 2.65 -11.19 -12.51
N SER A 425 3.16 -10.25 -13.31
CA SER A 425 3.39 -10.49 -14.74
C SER A 425 4.57 -11.45 -14.93
N ALA A 426 4.57 -12.21 -16.03
CA ALA A 426 5.71 -13.06 -16.38
C ALA A 426 7.03 -12.26 -16.36
N TRP A 427 8.05 -12.81 -15.71
CA TRP A 427 9.35 -12.17 -15.50
C TRP A 427 10.45 -12.80 -16.35
N PRO A 428 11.56 -12.10 -16.62
CA PRO A 428 12.73 -12.70 -17.26
C PRO A 428 13.23 -13.91 -16.46
N TYR A 429 13.56 -15.01 -17.15
CA TYR A 429 13.94 -16.29 -16.55
C TYR A 429 12.82 -17.05 -15.81
N ILE A 430 11.54 -16.74 -16.04
CA ILE A 430 10.45 -17.59 -15.55
C ILE A 430 10.61 -19.02 -16.09
N ALA A 431 10.59 -20.01 -15.19
CA ALA A 431 10.76 -21.41 -15.52
C ALA A 431 9.93 -22.29 -14.57
N LEU A 432 9.53 -23.47 -15.04
CA LEU A 432 8.82 -24.46 -14.22
C LEU A 432 9.59 -24.77 -12.93
N ASP A 433 8.84 -25.08 -11.87
CA ASP A 433 9.35 -25.46 -10.55
C ASP A 433 10.13 -24.36 -9.80
N GLN A 434 10.22 -23.13 -10.31
CA GLN A 434 10.74 -22.00 -9.55
C GLN A 434 9.82 -21.69 -8.35
N ALA A 435 10.37 -21.74 -7.14
CA ALA A 435 9.62 -21.42 -5.94
C ALA A 435 9.31 -19.92 -5.87
N CYS A 436 8.03 -19.59 -5.64
CA CYS A 436 7.50 -18.24 -5.57
C CYS A 436 6.86 -17.96 -4.21
N TRP A 437 7.00 -16.74 -3.72
CA TRP A 437 6.36 -16.25 -2.51
C TRP A 437 5.57 -14.99 -2.82
N LEU A 438 4.38 -14.88 -2.24
CA LEU A 438 3.57 -13.67 -2.25
C LEU A 438 3.03 -13.48 -0.84
N TRP A 439 3.22 -12.29 -0.27
CA TRP A 439 2.73 -11.98 1.07
C TRP A 439 2.34 -10.52 1.19
N VAL A 440 1.47 -10.21 2.14
CA VAL A 440 1.06 -8.84 2.42
C VAL A 440 1.49 -8.44 3.82
N THR A 441 2.04 -7.24 3.95
CA THR A 441 2.38 -6.63 5.24
C THR A 441 1.58 -5.37 5.47
N GLY A 442 1.09 -5.18 6.69
CA GLY A 442 0.36 -3.99 7.11
C GLY A 442 0.29 -3.88 8.63
N VAL A 443 -0.76 -3.25 9.14
CA VAL A 443 -1.01 -3.11 10.58
C VAL A 443 -2.45 -3.47 10.91
N LEU A 444 -2.68 -4.00 12.12
CA LEU A 444 -4.02 -4.21 12.68
C LEU A 444 -4.59 -2.90 13.24
N GLU A 445 -5.90 -2.86 13.50
CA GLU A 445 -6.58 -1.73 14.19
C GLU A 445 -5.95 -1.40 15.56
N SER A 446 -5.32 -2.36 16.23
CA SER A 446 -4.60 -2.15 17.49
C SER A 446 -3.25 -1.44 17.33
N GLY A 447 -2.78 -1.23 16.10
CA GLY A 447 -1.47 -0.67 15.75
C GLY A 447 -0.33 -1.70 15.67
N SER A 448 -0.59 -2.97 16.00
CA SER A 448 0.41 -4.05 15.85
C SER A 448 0.67 -4.37 14.38
N ALA A 449 1.93 -4.68 14.04
CA ALA A 449 2.29 -5.16 12.70
C ALA A 449 1.56 -6.47 12.38
N TYR A 450 1.12 -6.61 11.13
CA TYR A 450 0.44 -7.78 10.61
C TYR A 450 1.07 -8.23 9.29
N SER A 451 1.15 -9.55 9.10
CA SER A 451 1.61 -10.14 7.85
C SER A 451 0.92 -11.47 7.64
N PHE A 452 0.57 -11.77 6.40
CA PHE A 452 0.05 -13.08 6.01
C PHE A 452 0.64 -13.50 4.65
N GLU A 453 0.95 -14.78 4.52
CA GLU A 453 1.45 -15.37 3.29
C GLU A 453 0.27 -15.81 2.42
N VAL A 454 0.38 -15.57 1.11
CA VAL A 454 -0.57 -15.99 0.08
C VAL A 454 0.01 -17.15 -0.73
N LEU A 455 1.31 -17.09 -1.03
CA LEU A 455 2.08 -18.18 -1.61
C LEU A 455 3.33 -18.42 -0.75
N GLU A 456 3.62 -19.68 -0.43
CA GLU A 456 4.75 -20.07 0.43
C GLU A 456 5.68 -21.06 -0.29
N GLY A 457 6.47 -20.55 -1.23
CA GLY A 457 7.41 -21.37 -2.00
C GLY A 457 6.73 -22.23 -3.04
N GLU A 458 5.58 -21.78 -3.54
CA GLU A 458 4.79 -22.49 -4.54
C GLU A 458 5.56 -22.53 -5.87
N PRO A 459 5.69 -23.70 -6.52
CA PRO A 459 6.41 -23.83 -7.77
C PRO A 459 5.64 -23.15 -8.92
N VAL A 460 6.35 -22.51 -9.84
CA VAL A 460 5.78 -22.05 -11.11
C VAL A 460 5.17 -23.24 -11.85
N THR A 461 3.87 -23.14 -12.12
CA THR A 461 3.09 -24.13 -12.86
C THR A 461 3.15 -23.87 -14.37
N GLU A 462 2.68 -24.82 -15.18
CA GLU A 462 2.55 -24.63 -16.64
C GLU A 462 1.64 -23.44 -17.00
N GLU A 463 0.62 -23.17 -16.18
CA GLU A 463 -0.29 -22.03 -16.38
C GLU A 463 0.43 -20.69 -16.15
N TRP A 464 1.23 -20.59 -15.08
CA TRP A 464 1.94 -19.36 -14.75
C TRP A 464 3.11 -19.04 -15.70
N LEU A 465 3.65 -20.04 -16.41
CA LEU A 465 4.77 -19.85 -17.31
C LEU A 465 4.49 -18.82 -18.43
N ALA A 466 3.25 -18.75 -18.91
CA ALA A 466 2.87 -17.90 -20.04
C ALA A 466 2.44 -16.48 -19.62
N SER A 467 1.72 -16.35 -18.51
CA SER A 467 1.08 -15.07 -18.09
C SER A 467 1.59 -14.52 -16.76
N GLY A 468 2.44 -15.28 -16.04
CA GLY A 468 2.83 -14.98 -14.68
C GLY A 468 1.83 -15.52 -13.64
N VAL A 469 2.02 -15.13 -12.38
CA VAL A 469 1.24 -15.64 -11.24
C VAL A 469 -0.13 -15.00 -11.21
N ASN A 470 -1.16 -15.80 -10.95
CA ASN A 470 -2.49 -15.35 -10.57
C ASN A 470 -2.94 -16.16 -9.36
N THR A 471 -3.25 -15.48 -8.26
CA THR A 471 -3.63 -16.13 -7.00
C THR A 471 -4.68 -15.31 -6.24
N PRO A 472 -5.64 -15.95 -5.55
CA PRO A 472 -6.58 -15.25 -4.68
C PRO A 472 -5.85 -14.60 -3.50
N LEU A 473 -6.17 -13.34 -3.24
CA LEU A 473 -5.76 -12.59 -2.06
C LEU A 473 -6.91 -12.63 -1.03
N PRO A 474 -6.78 -13.42 0.06
CA PRO A 474 -7.91 -13.75 0.93
C PRO A 474 -8.59 -12.53 1.55
N ARG A 475 -9.93 -12.44 1.41
CA ARG A 475 -10.71 -11.31 1.95
C ARG A 475 -10.68 -11.25 3.46
N ASP A 476 -10.77 -12.40 4.12
CA ASP A 476 -10.79 -12.50 5.58
C ASP A 476 -9.47 -12.01 6.20
N GLU A 477 -8.35 -12.22 5.51
CA GLU A 477 -7.06 -11.64 5.87
C GLU A 477 -7.02 -10.12 5.65
N LEU A 478 -7.55 -9.65 4.51
CA LEU A 478 -7.67 -8.22 4.24
C LEU A 478 -8.54 -7.49 5.28
N GLN A 479 -9.62 -8.12 5.76
CA GLN A 479 -10.53 -7.56 6.77
C GLN A 479 -9.89 -7.39 8.16
N LYS A 480 -8.74 -8.01 8.43
CA LYS A 480 -8.00 -7.83 9.69
C LYS A 480 -7.14 -6.57 9.70
N LEU A 481 -6.79 -6.05 8.52
CA LEU A 481 -5.95 -4.86 8.37
C LEU A 481 -6.70 -3.61 8.84
N ALA A 482 -5.96 -2.67 9.41
CA ALA A 482 -6.52 -1.40 9.86
C ALA A 482 -7.15 -0.61 8.70
N ASP A 483 -8.25 0.08 8.99
CA ASP A 483 -8.90 0.95 8.02
C ASP A 483 -8.02 2.14 7.64
N CYS A 484 -8.04 2.49 6.36
CA CYS A 484 -7.40 3.67 5.79
C CYS A 484 -5.90 3.77 6.12
N ARG A 485 -5.23 2.63 5.95
CA ARG A 485 -3.78 2.47 6.08
C ARG A 485 -3.19 1.87 4.81
N ASP A 486 -1.93 2.20 4.59
CA ASP A 486 -1.16 1.61 3.50
C ASP A 486 -0.67 0.21 3.90
N VAL A 487 -0.70 -0.69 2.93
CA VAL A 487 -0.20 -2.05 3.02
C VAL A 487 0.69 -2.33 1.83
N GLU A 488 1.62 -3.26 1.98
CA GLU A 488 2.54 -3.64 0.92
C GLU A 488 2.28 -5.09 0.51
N VAL A 489 2.06 -5.31 -0.79
CA VAL A 489 2.02 -6.63 -1.41
C VAL A 489 3.40 -6.92 -1.98
N HIS A 490 4.02 -7.98 -1.48
CA HIS A 490 5.38 -8.38 -1.81
C HIS A 490 5.38 -9.64 -2.66
N PHE A 491 6.38 -9.75 -3.54
CA PHE A 491 6.61 -10.95 -4.33
C PHE A 491 8.11 -11.28 -4.41
N ALA A 492 8.44 -12.57 -4.38
CA ALA A 492 9.82 -13.03 -4.50
C ALA A 492 9.92 -14.38 -5.23
N VAL A 493 11.01 -14.59 -5.96
CA VAL A 493 11.24 -15.82 -6.75
C VAL A 493 12.64 -16.37 -6.50
N ASN A 494 12.77 -17.68 -6.38
CA ASN A 494 14.06 -18.36 -6.33
C ASN A 494 14.59 -18.68 -7.73
N PHE A 495 15.77 -18.17 -8.07
CA PHE A 495 16.44 -18.38 -9.37
C PHE A 495 17.58 -19.40 -9.34
N ASN A 496 17.95 -19.91 -8.16
CA ASN A 496 19.09 -20.82 -7.96
C ASN A 496 18.70 -22.30 -7.84
N GLY A 497 17.40 -22.59 -7.94
CA GLY A 497 16.85 -23.95 -7.89
C GLY A 497 16.66 -24.51 -6.47
N GLN A 498 16.87 -23.69 -5.44
CA GLN A 498 16.46 -24.03 -4.07
C GLN A 498 15.00 -23.63 -3.83
N SER A 499 14.43 -24.16 -2.74
CA SER A 499 13.05 -23.85 -2.32
C SER A 499 13.01 -23.01 -1.04
N ASP A 500 14.02 -22.20 -0.79
CA ASP A 500 14.11 -21.32 0.38
C ASP A 500 13.85 -19.85 0.04
N LYS A 501 13.10 -19.15 0.93
CA LYS A 501 12.78 -17.72 0.78
C LYS A 501 14.00 -16.83 0.99
N ALA A 502 15.02 -17.27 1.73
CA ALA A 502 16.17 -16.45 2.10
C ALA A 502 17.08 -16.13 0.90
N SER A 503 17.16 -17.03 -0.08
CA SER A 503 17.89 -16.85 -1.32
C SER A 503 17.00 -16.40 -2.50
N ALA A 504 15.70 -16.19 -2.25
CA ALA A 504 14.77 -15.67 -3.25
C ALA A 504 15.01 -14.17 -3.52
N LYS A 505 14.88 -13.79 -4.79
CA LYS A 505 14.99 -12.41 -5.25
C LYS A 505 13.65 -11.71 -5.07
N ALA A 506 13.62 -10.67 -4.24
CA ALA A 506 12.44 -9.82 -4.06
C ALA A 506 12.23 -8.88 -5.25
N PHE A 507 10.96 -8.75 -5.64
CA PHE A 507 10.47 -7.82 -6.64
C PHE A 507 10.10 -6.49 -5.96
N PRO A 508 9.99 -5.37 -6.69
CA PRO A 508 9.47 -4.14 -6.13
C PRO A 508 8.06 -4.36 -5.53
N PRO A 509 7.78 -3.94 -4.28
CA PRO A 509 6.49 -4.15 -3.66
C PRO A 509 5.42 -3.21 -4.23
N LEU A 510 4.17 -3.66 -4.24
CA LEU A 510 3.01 -2.83 -4.53
C LEU A 510 2.48 -2.22 -3.23
N VAL A 511 2.34 -0.89 -3.18
CA VAL A 511 1.73 -0.19 -2.05
C VAL A 511 0.25 0.09 -2.35
N LEU A 512 -0.65 -0.34 -1.47
CA LEU A 512 -2.08 -0.10 -1.56
C LEU A 512 -2.61 0.55 -0.29
N HIS A 513 -3.48 1.54 -0.45
CA HIS A 513 -4.29 2.12 0.61
C HIS A 513 -5.56 1.29 0.80
N VAL A 514 -5.69 0.60 1.93
CA VAL A 514 -6.86 -0.25 2.21
C VAL A 514 -7.96 0.59 2.81
N VAL A 515 -9.13 0.57 2.19
CA VAL A 515 -10.37 1.10 2.76
C VAL A 515 -11.26 -0.09 3.10
N GLN A 516 -11.55 -0.23 4.38
CA GLN A 516 -12.38 -1.32 4.89
C GLN A 516 -13.85 -1.09 4.57
N GLU A 517 -14.70 -2.05 4.89
CA GLU A 517 -16.15 -1.88 4.78
C GLU A 517 -16.65 -0.73 5.67
N ASP A 518 -17.79 -0.14 5.29
CA ASP A 518 -18.47 0.86 6.10
C ASP A 518 -18.89 0.28 7.47
N LEU A 519 -18.77 1.11 8.52
CA LEU A 519 -19.13 0.69 9.87
C LEU A 519 -20.65 0.51 9.99
N ASP A 520 -21.11 -0.71 10.31
CA ASP A 520 -22.50 -0.94 10.75
C ASP A 520 -22.62 -0.65 12.24
N LEU A 521 -23.14 0.53 12.58
CA LEU A 521 -23.17 1.04 13.94
C LEU A 521 -24.54 0.80 14.61
N ASP A 522 -24.55 -0.15 15.54
CA ASP A 522 -25.70 -0.43 16.40
C ASP A 522 -26.04 0.72 17.35
N ALA A 523 -27.29 0.75 17.81
CA ALA A 523 -27.70 1.73 18.82
C ALA A 523 -26.93 1.50 20.12
N PRO A 524 -26.56 2.58 20.85
CA PRO A 524 -25.89 2.42 22.13
C PRO A 524 -26.82 1.75 23.15
N THR A 525 -26.26 1.21 24.22
CA THR A 525 -27.04 0.64 25.33
C THR A 525 -26.89 1.49 26.60
N VAL A 526 -27.84 1.39 27.52
CA VAL A 526 -27.76 2.03 28.84
C VAL A 526 -27.71 0.95 29.90
N ARG A 527 -26.63 0.89 30.70
CA ARG A 527 -26.37 -0.25 31.60
C ARG A 527 -27.41 -0.41 32.72
N GLU A 528 -28.03 0.69 33.13
CA GLU A 528 -29.05 0.74 34.19
C GLU A 528 -30.47 0.51 33.66
N ALA A 529 -30.63 0.37 32.33
CA ALA A 529 -31.88 0.11 31.64
C ALA A 529 -31.98 -1.35 31.19
N VAL A 530 -33.20 -1.80 30.90
CA VAL A 530 -33.46 -3.07 30.22
C VAL A 530 -34.02 -2.75 28.84
N GLY A 531 -33.20 -2.95 27.81
CA GLY A 531 -33.49 -2.46 26.46
C GLY A 531 -33.70 -0.96 26.46
N GLU A 532 -34.85 -0.51 25.96
CA GLU A 532 -35.22 0.90 25.89
C GLU A 532 -35.84 1.44 27.19
N GLN A 533 -35.99 0.62 28.24
CA GLN A 533 -36.75 0.99 29.44
C GLN A 533 -35.83 1.29 30.62
N LEU A 534 -35.75 2.56 31.02
CA LEU A 534 -35.07 2.98 32.25
C LEU A 534 -36.09 3.22 33.36
N THR A 535 -36.06 2.36 34.38
CA THR A 535 -36.68 2.71 35.66
C THR A 535 -35.87 3.84 36.29
N ILE A 536 -36.44 5.04 36.42
CA ILE A 536 -35.69 6.25 36.81
C ILE A 536 -34.96 6.11 38.15
N TRP A 537 -35.46 5.26 39.05
CA TRP A 537 -34.79 4.95 40.31
C TRP A 537 -33.41 4.30 40.13
N ASN A 538 -33.21 3.52 39.07
CA ASN A 538 -31.92 2.90 38.75
C ASN A 538 -30.90 3.95 38.29
N GLY A 539 -31.35 5.03 37.63
CA GLY A 539 -30.51 6.12 37.16
C GLY A 539 -30.39 7.32 38.11
N ARG A 540 -30.79 7.16 39.38
CA ARG A 540 -30.82 8.26 40.37
C ARG A 540 -29.47 8.92 40.66
N ASP A 541 -28.38 8.16 40.42
CA ASP A 541 -26.99 8.56 40.60
C ASP A 541 -26.30 8.86 39.26
N GLY A 542 -27.05 8.86 38.15
CA GLY A 542 -26.54 8.89 36.79
C GLY A 542 -26.74 7.56 36.07
N VAL A 543 -26.44 7.51 34.78
CA VAL A 543 -26.45 6.27 33.98
C VAL A 543 -25.21 6.17 33.09
N THR A 544 -24.92 4.97 32.61
CA THR A 544 -23.79 4.68 31.74
C THR A 544 -24.29 4.33 30.35
N VAL A 545 -24.01 5.17 29.36
CA VAL A 545 -24.23 4.86 27.95
C VAL A 545 -23.02 4.10 27.43
N ARG A 546 -23.22 2.87 26.98
CA ARG A 546 -22.19 2.01 26.40
C ARG A 546 -22.30 2.01 24.88
N VAL A 547 -21.17 2.30 24.23
CA VAL A 547 -20.99 2.21 22.78
C VAL A 547 -20.12 1.00 22.48
N GLU A 548 -20.64 0.09 21.67
CA GLU A 548 -20.01 -1.16 21.25
C GLU A 548 -20.37 -1.37 19.77
N TYR A 549 -19.38 -1.67 18.94
CA TYR A 549 -19.54 -1.99 17.53
C TYR A 549 -18.32 -2.75 17.03
N GLU A 550 -18.46 -3.46 15.92
CA GLU A 550 -17.39 -4.25 15.33
C GLU A 550 -16.22 -3.36 14.88
N ARG A 551 -14.98 -3.83 15.05
CA ARG A 551 -13.76 -3.08 14.68
C ARG A 551 -13.63 -1.71 15.36
N ILE A 552 -14.17 -1.56 16.57
CA ILE A 552 -13.88 -0.41 17.42
C ILE A 552 -12.36 -0.30 17.66
N SER A 553 -11.81 0.89 17.43
CA SER A 553 -10.37 1.11 17.32
C SER A 553 -9.94 2.36 18.10
N PRO A 554 -8.71 2.41 18.65
CA PRO A 554 -8.14 3.63 19.22
C PRO A 554 -7.96 4.78 18.20
N ASP A 555 -8.02 4.49 16.91
CA ASP A 555 -7.99 5.52 15.86
C ASP A 555 -9.38 6.16 15.64
N HIS A 556 -10.42 5.66 16.31
CA HIS A 556 -11.78 6.20 16.23
C HIS A 556 -12.04 7.24 17.31
N THR A 557 -12.69 8.34 16.93
CA THR A 557 -13.29 9.31 17.86
C THR A 557 -14.80 9.10 17.91
N ILE A 558 -15.32 8.79 19.11
CA ILE A 558 -16.73 8.50 19.38
C ILE A 558 -17.35 9.69 20.09
N ASN A 559 -18.46 10.20 19.55
CA ASN A 559 -19.23 11.29 20.14
C ASN A 559 -20.68 10.84 20.41
N VAL A 560 -21.07 10.74 21.68
CA VAL A 560 -22.43 10.38 22.09
C VAL A 560 -23.30 11.63 22.15
N GLN A 561 -24.49 11.55 21.55
CA GLN A 561 -25.52 12.57 21.62
C GLN A 561 -26.68 12.10 22.48
N TRP A 562 -26.89 12.77 23.62
CA TRP A 562 -28.06 12.59 24.48
C TRP A 562 -29.02 13.74 24.23
N LEU A 563 -30.04 13.51 23.41
CA LEU A 563 -30.94 14.56 22.96
C LEU A 563 -32.05 14.84 23.98
N ARG A 564 -32.15 16.11 24.38
CA ARG A 564 -33.27 16.65 25.16
C ARG A 564 -34.48 16.87 24.26
N GLN A 565 -35.65 17.11 24.86
CA GLN A 565 -36.90 17.34 24.09
C GLN A 565 -36.91 18.62 23.25
N ASP A 566 -36.05 19.60 23.55
CA ASP A 566 -35.85 20.79 22.74
C ASP A 566 -34.89 20.56 21.55
N GLY A 567 -34.39 19.33 21.38
CA GLY A 567 -33.42 18.96 20.35
C GLY A 567 -31.97 19.25 20.73
N ALA A 568 -31.70 19.90 21.86
CA ALA A 568 -30.33 20.15 22.30
C ALA A 568 -29.69 18.86 22.86
N SER A 569 -28.44 18.58 22.47
CA SER A 569 -27.67 17.49 23.08
C SER A 569 -27.07 17.93 24.41
N LEU A 570 -27.00 17.01 25.37
CA LEU A 570 -26.10 17.15 26.51
C LEU A 570 -24.66 17.28 25.98
N PRO A 571 -23.88 18.29 26.42
CA PRO A 571 -22.46 18.37 26.07
C PRO A 571 -21.71 17.21 26.76
N LEU A 572 -21.16 16.32 25.94
CA LEU A 572 -20.32 15.21 26.37
C LEU A 572 -18.99 15.32 25.62
N GLU A 573 -17.89 15.09 26.34
CA GLU A 573 -16.58 15.03 25.70
C GLU A 573 -16.50 13.78 24.82
N PRO A 574 -16.06 13.89 23.56
CA PRO A 574 -15.77 12.73 22.72
C PRO A 574 -14.72 11.84 23.39
N LYS A 575 -14.81 10.53 23.13
CA LYS A 575 -13.84 9.55 23.62
C LYS A 575 -13.25 8.77 22.47
N THR A 576 -12.01 8.37 22.64
CA THR A 576 -11.32 7.43 21.76
C THR A 576 -11.96 6.04 21.89
N GLY A 577 -12.07 5.31 20.77
CA GLY A 577 -12.50 3.91 20.76
C GLY A 577 -11.54 3.00 21.54
N ASN A 578 -12.02 1.82 21.94
CA ASN A 578 -11.21 0.85 22.66
C ASN A 578 -11.49 -0.58 22.18
N SER A 579 -10.52 -1.19 21.51
CA SER A 579 -10.60 -2.55 20.98
C SER A 579 -10.60 -3.64 22.05
N ASP A 580 -10.10 -3.35 23.26
CA ASP A 580 -10.13 -4.28 24.40
C ASP A 580 -10.58 -3.51 25.66
N PRO A 581 -11.86 -3.61 26.06
CA PRO A 581 -12.74 -4.78 25.89
C PRO A 581 -13.71 -4.75 24.69
N GLY A 582 -13.54 -3.84 23.72
CA GLY A 582 -14.45 -3.72 22.57
C GLY A 582 -15.63 -2.76 22.79
N TYR A 583 -15.59 -1.93 23.83
CA TYR A 583 -16.61 -0.92 24.09
C TYR A 583 -16.05 0.32 24.79
N VAL A 584 -16.80 1.42 24.73
CA VAL A 584 -16.52 2.67 25.47
C VAL A 584 -17.76 3.10 26.26
N ASP A 585 -17.56 3.38 27.54
CA ASP A 585 -18.62 3.84 28.45
C ASP A 585 -18.60 5.36 28.62
N PHE A 586 -19.76 6.01 28.49
CA PHE A 586 -19.99 7.44 28.70
C PHE A 586 -20.88 7.64 29.94
N ALA A 587 -20.40 8.43 30.90
CA ALA A 587 -21.14 8.74 32.11
C ALA A 587 -22.15 9.87 31.81
N ILE A 588 -23.42 9.61 32.08
CA ILE A 588 -24.50 10.57 31.98
C ILE A 588 -24.88 11.03 33.40
N PRO A 589 -24.82 12.35 33.69
CA PRO A 589 -25.09 12.88 35.02
C PRO A 589 -26.56 12.68 35.41
N ARG A 590 -26.82 12.51 36.70
CA ARG A 590 -28.18 12.28 37.24
C ARG A 590 -29.17 13.38 36.86
N GLU A 591 -28.71 14.62 36.70
CA GLU A 591 -29.54 15.75 36.31
C GLU A 591 -30.20 15.50 34.95
N ALA A 592 -29.45 14.96 33.98
CA ALA A 592 -29.96 14.64 32.65
C ALA A 592 -31.04 13.55 32.70
N VAL A 593 -30.86 12.55 33.57
CA VAL A 593 -31.84 11.48 33.80
C VAL A 593 -33.13 12.03 34.44
N ILE A 594 -32.99 12.89 35.46
CA ILE A 594 -34.12 13.51 36.15
C ILE A 594 -34.93 14.40 35.19
N TYR A 595 -34.27 15.20 34.34
CA TYR A 595 -34.93 16.03 33.33
C TYR A 595 -35.73 15.22 32.29
N GLY A 596 -35.32 13.98 32.05
CA GLY A 596 -35.99 13.03 31.17
C GLY A 596 -37.15 12.26 31.82
N ALA A 597 -37.46 12.47 33.10
CA ALA A 597 -38.53 11.74 33.80
C ALA A 597 -39.87 11.76 33.04
N GLY A 598 -40.45 10.59 32.78
CA GLY A 598 -41.70 10.42 32.05
C GLY A 598 -41.61 10.69 30.55
N LYS A 599 -40.40 10.87 29.99
CA LYS A 599 -40.15 11.22 28.58
C LYS A 599 -39.33 10.13 27.89
N THR A 600 -39.31 10.18 26.57
CA THR A 600 -38.37 9.42 25.72
C THR A 600 -37.19 10.31 25.35
N VAL A 601 -35.98 9.86 25.67
CA VAL A 601 -34.71 10.49 25.30
C VAL A 601 -34.13 9.72 24.12
N LEU A 602 -33.72 10.43 23.07
CA LEU A 602 -33.05 9.82 21.92
C LEU A 602 -31.55 9.85 22.13
N ILE A 603 -30.90 8.69 22.00
CA ILE A 603 -29.46 8.54 22.18
C ILE A 603 -28.87 7.90 20.92
N HIS A 604 -27.89 8.54 20.32
CA HIS A 604 -27.10 7.96 19.23
C HIS A 604 -25.66 8.44 19.37
N TYR A 605 -24.75 7.88 18.58
CA TYR A 605 -23.36 8.32 18.54
C TYR A 605 -22.85 8.40 17.12
N THR A 606 -21.79 9.18 16.93
CA THR A 606 -21.05 9.25 15.66
C THR A 606 -19.64 8.73 15.87
N VAL A 607 -19.11 8.01 14.89
CA VAL A 607 -17.74 7.54 14.84
C VAL A 607 -17.02 8.26 13.71
N THR A 608 -15.90 8.90 14.04
CA THR A 608 -15.01 9.53 13.07
C THR A 608 -13.69 8.78 13.04
N SER A 609 -13.27 8.32 11.87
CA SER A 609 -11.94 7.75 11.61
C SER A 609 -11.14 8.68 10.67
N ALA A 610 -9.95 8.26 10.21
CA ALA A 610 -9.13 9.05 9.30
C ALA A 610 -9.82 9.39 7.96
N CYS A 611 -10.78 8.57 7.54
CA CYS A 611 -11.40 8.62 6.21
C CYS A 611 -12.93 8.51 6.21
N LYS A 612 -13.55 8.17 7.35
CA LYS A 612 -15.01 7.93 7.46
C LYS A 612 -15.65 8.72 8.59
N LEU A 613 -16.91 9.07 8.37
CA LEU A 613 -17.83 9.57 9.39
C LEU A 613 -19.11 8.76 9.31
N ALA A 614 -19.41 7.99 10.36
CA ALA A 614 -20.59 7.15 10.45
C ALA A 614 -21.46 7.52 11.66
N SER A 615 -22.77 7.30 11.55
CA SER A 615 -23.74 7.55 12.63
C SER A 615 -24.43 6.25 13.02
N SER A 616 -24.63 6.06 14.32
CA SER A 616 -25.32 4.88 14.85
C SER A 616 -26.82 4.91 14.62
N ARG A 617 -27.45 3.75 14.74
CA ARG A 617 -28.89 3.65 15.02
C ARG A 617 -29.20 4.40 16.33
N THR A 618 -30.44 4.88 16.48
CA THR A 618 -30.87 5.66 17.65
C THR A 618 -31.56 4.76 18.69
N LEU A 619 -31.17 4.86 19.96
CA LEU A 619 -31.85 4.28 21.11
C LEU A 619 -32.92 5.25 21.63
N PRO A 620 -34.22 4.92 21.58
CA PRO A 620 -35.29 5.71 22.16
C PRO A 620 -35.54 5.32 23.64
N LEU A 621 -34.68 5.80 24.54
CA LEU A 621 -34.75 5.47 25.97
C LEU A 621 -35.97 6.09 26.66
N GLN A 622 -36.89 5.25 27.13
CA GLN A 622 -38.08 5.65 27.89
C GLN A 622 -37.77 5.66 29.39
N ILE A 623 -37.93 6.81 30.03
CA ILE A 623 -37.62 6.99 31.44
C ILE A 623 -38.90 7.07 32.25
N SER A 624 -39.07 6.20 33.25
CA SER A 624 -40.29 6.18 34.07
C SER A 624 -40.44 7.43 34.96
N VAL A 625 -41.65 7.69 35.45
CA VAL A 625 -41.90 8.76 36.41
C VAL A 625 -41.48 8.37 37.84
N PRO A 626 -40.98 9.31 38.67
CA PRO A 626 -40.68 9.05 40.08
C PRO A 626 -41.93 8.61 40.88
N VAL A 627 -41.82 7.52 41.65
CA VAL A 627 -42.92 7.00 42.49
C VAL A 627 -42.64 7.00 44.00
N ARG A 628 -41.37 7.14 44.41
CA ARG A 628 -40.96 7.17 45.82
C ARG A 628 -40.98 8.61 46.33
N LEU A 629 -42.15 9.08 46.75
CA LEU A 629 -42.43 10.51 46.97
C LEU A 629 -42.81 10.79 48.44
N PRO A 630 -42.31 11.88 49.04
CA PRO A 630 -42.68 12.27 50.40
C PRO A 630 -44.09 12.88 50.43
N THR A 631 -44.82 12.68 51.54
CA THR A 631 -46.09 13.34 51.79
C THR A 631 -45.83 14.67 52.52
N PRO A 632 -46.51 15.77 52.18
CA PRO A 632 -46.47 16.99 52.99
C PRO A 632 -46.90 16.72 54.44
N VAL A 633 -46.35 17.47 55.39
CA VAL A 633 -46.66 17.36 56.82
C VAL A 633 -46.98 18.75 57.37
N VAL A 634 -48.00 18.83 58.21
CA VAL A 634 -48.26 20.01 59.05
C VAL A 634 -47.90 19.63 60.49
N PRO A 635 -46.73 20.04 61.03
CA PRO A 635 -46.27 19.61 62.35
C PRO A 635 -47.22 19.96 63.50
N GLN A 636 -48.06 20.98 63.34
CA GLN A 636 -49.07 21.39 64.31
C GLN A 636 -50.32 20.49 64.32
N ALA A 637 -50.46 19.56 63.38
CA ALA A 637 -51.58 18.61 63.36
C ALA A 637 -51.27 17.36 64.18
N THR A 638 -52.26 16.87 64.93
CA THR A 638 -52.18 15.61 65.68
C THR A 638 -53.22 14.64 65.14
N ASN A 639 -52.82 13.41 64.79
CA ASN A 639 -53.73 12.39 64.24
C ASN A 639 -54.61 12.91 63.08
N ASN A 640 -54.01 13.65 62.14
CA ASN A 640 -54.69 14.32 61.02
C ASN A 640 -55.73 15.39 61.42
N ILE A 641 -55.71 15.89 62.66
CA ILE A 641 -56.55 16.99 63.11
C ILE A 641 -55.67 18.22 63.31
N LEU A 642 -55.99 19.30 62.59
CA LEU A 642 -55.40 20.63 62.78
C LEU A 642 -56.31 21.45 63.67
N ASP A 643 -56.07 21.38 64.98
CA ASP A 643 -56.83 22.13 65.98
C ASP A 643 -56.18 23.49 66.24
N LEU A 644 -56.84 24.54 65.77
CA LEU A 644 -56.36 25.90 65.88
C LEU A 644 -56.30 26.40 67.33
N SER A 645 -56.99 25.76 68.28
CA SER A 645 -56.89 26.12 69.70
C SER A 645 -55.59 25.66 70.37
N THR A 646 -54.87 24.71 69.76
CA THR A 646 -53.69 24.06 70.35
C THR A 646 -52.37 24.80 70.11
N PHE A 647 -52.37 25.80 69.23
CA PHE A 647 -51.19 26.61 68.93
C PHE A 647 -51.56 28.07 68.65
N ALA A 648 -50.66 28.97 69.04
CA ALA A 648 -50.79 30.40 68.76
C ALA A 648 -50.13 30.75 67.41
N GLY A 649 -50.74 31.67 66.67
CA GLY A 649 -50.18 32.19 65.41
C GLY A 649 -50.31 31.23 64.22
N ASN A 650 -49.39 31.38 63.26
CA ASN A 650 -49.38 30.65 61.98
C ASN A 650 -48.95 29.19 62.16
N ALA A 651 -49.49 28.30 61.32
CA ALA A 651 -48.98 26.94 61.19
C ALA A 651 -47.86 26.86 60.15
N SER A 652 -47.14 25.73 60.12
CA SER A 652 -46.14 25.43 59.09
C SER A 652 -46.54 24.21 58.30
N ILE A 653 -46.13 24.15 57.04
CA ILE A 653 -46.21 22.95 56.22
C ILE A 653 -44.81 22.62 55.71
N THR A 654 -44.39 21.38 55.88
CA THR A 654 -43.08 20.88 55.47
C THR A 654 -43.23 19.78 54.43
N VAL A 655 -42.27 19.70 53.51
CA VAL A 655 -42.14 18.57 52.58
C VAL A 655 -40.69 18.12 52.68
N GLU A 656 -40.46 16.86 53.05
CA GLU A 656 -39.11 16.29 53.10
C GLU A 656 -38.43 16.35 51.73
N PRO A 657 -37.09 16.36 51.66
CA PRO A 657 -36.38 16.24 50.39
C PRO A 657 -36.83 14.98 49.64
N TRP A 658 -37.32 15.13 48.41
CA TRP A 658 -37.52 13.98 47.52
C TRP A 658 -36.20 13.60 46.87
N TRP A 659 -36.01 12.32 46.52
CA TRP A 659 -34.71 11.81 46.08
C TRP A 659 -34.16 12.46 44.78
N PHE A 660 -35.04 13.04 43.96
CA PHE A 660 -34.69 13.76 42.73
C PHE A 660 -34.75 15.28 42.88
N ILE A 661 -34.67 15.81 44.10
CA ILE A 661 -34.66 17.25 44.35
C ILE A 661 -33.42 17.90 43.75
N LEU A 662 -33.65 18.93 42.94
CA LEU A 662 -32.62 19.71 42.27
C LEU A 662 -32.92 21.21 42.40
N PRO A 663 -31.89 22.07 42.50
CA PRO A 663 -32.08 23.51 42.38
C PRO A 663 -32.80 23.88 41.08
N GLY A 664 -33.68 24.87 41.13
CA GLY A 664 -34.43 25.38 39.98
C GLY A 664 -35.75 24.66 39.67
N GLN A 665 -35.99 23.45 40.22
CA GLN A 665 -37.28 22.78 40.10
C GLN A 665 -38.42 23.67 40.60
N LYS A 666 -39.53 23.73 39.87
CA LYS A 666 -40.69 24.55 40.22
C LYS A 666 -41.68 23.75 41.05
N VAL A 667 -42.14 24.34 42.15
CA VAL A 667 -43.02 23.71 43.13
C VAL A 667 -44.34 24.47 43.25
N TRP A 668 -45.44 23.73 43.23
CA TRP A 668 -46.77 24.21 43.60
C TRP A 668 -47.26 23.45 44.82
N LEU A 669 -47.56 24.17 45.89
CA LEU A 669 -48.10 23.62 47.13
C LEU A 669 -49.37 24.37 47.48
N ARG A 670 -50.50 23.68 47.41
CA ARG A 670 -51.83 24.27 47.65
C ARG A 670 -52.63 23.41 48.62
N GLY A 671 -53.29 24.06 49.57
CA GLY A 671 -54.34 23.47 50.38
C GLY A 671 -55.71 23.80 49.79
N VAL A 672 -56.62 22.83 49.76
CA VAL A 672 -58.03 23.04 49.40
C VAL A 672 -58.87 22.62 50.60
N GLY A 673 -59.51 23.60 51.24
CA GLY A 673 -60.44 23.38 52.35
C GLY A 673 -61.84 23.85 52.00
N THR A 674 -62.76 23.72 52.96
CA THR A 674 -64.11 24.31 52.85
C THR A 674 -64.13 25.63 53.60
N GLY A 675 -64.57 26.72 52.97
CA GLY A 675 -64.74 28.03 53.62
C GLY A 675 -65.99 28.08 54.50
N ALA A 676 -66.09 29.09 55.36
CA ALA A 676 -67.26 29.28 56.24
C ALA A 676 -68.61 29.38 55.47
N ASN A 677 -68.59 29.78 54.20
CA ASN A 677 -69.77 29.84 53.32
C ASN A 677 -70.15 28.50 52.66
N GLY A 678 -69.43 27.41 52.96
CA GLY A 678 -69.62 26.09 52.35
C GLY A 678 -68.95 25.88 50.99
N GLY A 679 -68.33 26.90 50.39
CA GLY A 679 -67.61 26.78 49.12
C GLY A 679 -66.14 26.33 49.29
N PRO A 680 -65.46 25.87 48.23
CA PRO A 680 -64.05 25.53 48.29
C PRO A 680 -63.20 26.78 48.53
N ARG A 681 -62.17 26.64 49.37
CA ARG A 681 -61.20 27.69 49.67
C ARG A 681 -59.78 27.18 49.43
N ILE A 682 -59.03 27.93 48.62
CA ILE A 682 -57.67 27.56 48.23
C ILE A 682 -56.66 28.37 49.06
N LEU A 683 -55.73 27.67 49.69
CA LEU A 683 -54.58 28.23 50.40
C LEU A 683 -53.35 27.99 49.54
N SER A 684 -52.78 29.05 48.95
CA SER A 684 -51.62 28.92 48.06
C SER A 684 -50.33 29.17 48.84
N VAL A 685 -49.61 28.09 49.16
CA VAL A 685 -48.32 28.19 49.86
C VAL A 685 -47.20 28.50 48.87
N TYR A 686 -47.12 27.73 47.79
CA TYR A 686 -46.17 27.95 46.71
C TYR A 686 -46.87 27.95 45.35
N VAL A 687 -46.45 28.87 44.48
CA VAL A 687 -46.93 29.00 43.11
C VAL A 687 -45.71 29.13 42.21
N GLY A 688 -45.28 28.02 41.59
CA GLY A 688 -44.09 27.99 40.74
C GLY A 688 -42.81 28.38 41.47
N LYS A 689 -42.70 28.10 42.77
CA LYS A 689 -41.51 28.44 43.57
C LYS A 689 -40.33 27.58 43.09
N ALA A 690 -39.21 28.22 42.75
CA ALA A 690 -37.97 27.50 42.49
C ALA A 690 -37.38 26.92 43.78
N VAL A 691 -36.93 25.67 43.74
CA VAL A 691 -36.10 25.06 44.78
C VAL A 691 -34.74 25.75 44.79
N VAL A 692 -34.28 26.16 45.97
CA VAL A 692 -32.93 26.73 46.13
C VAL A 692 -31.94 25.71 46.68
N ALA A 693 -30.63 25.95 46.51
CA ALA A 693 -29.59 25.00 46.88
C ALA A 693 -29.68 24.49 48.34
N GLY A 694 -30.03 25.36 49.29
CA GLY A 694 -30.18 24.97 50.70
C GLY A 694 -31.35 24.02 50.97
N GLU A 695 -32.40 24.05 50.14
CA GLU A 695 -33.60 23.22 50.32
C GLU A 695 -33.41 21.79 49.83
N VAL A 696 -32.40 21.54 48.99
CA VAL A 696 -32.05 20.21 48.48
C VAL A 696 -31.74 19.24 49.63
N SER A 697 -31.12 19.72 50.72
CA SER A 697 -30.73 18.88 51.85
C SER A 697 -31.74 18.85 53.00
N VAL A 698 -32.56 19.90 53.18
CA VAL A 698 -33.46 20.02 54.35
C VAL A 698 -34.95 19.96 53.99
N GLY A 699 -35.30 20.04 52.71
CA GLY A 699 -36.67 20.03 52.22
C GLY A 699 -37.29 21.42 52.21
N LEU A 700 -38.60 21.47 52.00
CA LEU A 700 -39.37 22.72 51.93
C LEU A 700 -40.05 23.02 53.26
N LYS A 701 -40.09 24.29 53.65
CA LYS A 701 -40.87 24.77 54.80
C LYS A 701 -41.66 26.03 54.44
N GLY A 702 -42.97 25.87 54.30
CA GLY A 702 -43.91 26.96 54.02
C GLY A 702 -44.70 27.38 55.26
N THR A 703 -45.26 28.59 55.20
CA THR A 703 -46.12 29.14 56.25
C THR A 703 -47.60 29.03 55.84
N LEU A 704 -48.43 28.53 56.74
CA LEU A 704 -49.88 28.55 56.63
C LEU A 704 -50.41 29.72 57.49
N GLN A 705 -50.95 30.74 56.84
CA GLN A 705 -51.40 31.95 57.54
C GLN A 705 -52.59 31.62 58.44
N ARG A 706 -52.50 32.02 59.72
CA ARG A 706 -53.55 31.79 60.70
C ARG A 706 -54.88 32.40 60.25
N ALA A 707 -54.83 33.61 59.72
CA ALA A 707 -55.99 34.30 59.20
C ALA A 707 -56.69 33.55 58.04
N GLU A 708 -55.98 32.75 57.24
CA GLU A 708 -56.61 31.92 56.21
C GLU A 708 -57.24 30.66 56.77
N LEU A 709 -56.58 30.05 57.78
CA LEU A 709 -57.08 28.87 58.50
C LEU A 709 -58.35 29.18 59.29
N ASP A 710 -58.42 30.34 59.96
CA ASP A 710 -59.57 30.78 60.74
C ASP A 710 -60.83 31.00 59.87
N MET A 711 -60.67 31.15 58.55
CA MET A 711 -61.78 31.31 57.61
C MET A 711 -62.28 29.99 57.00
N LEU A 712 -61.71 28.86 57.42
CA LEU A 712 -62.19 27.53 57.05
C LEU A 712 -63.39 27.12 57.90
N MET A 713 -64.18 26.18 57.40
CA MET A 713 -65.29 25.61 58.14
C MET A 713 -64.75 24.59 59.15
N ASP A 714 -65.11 24.78 60.42
CA ASP A 714 -64.82 23.82 61.48
C ASP A 714 -65.36 22.42 61.14
N GLY A 715 -64.58 21.39 61.46
CA GLY A 715 -64.87 20.00 61.15
C GLY A 715 -64.69 19.62 59.67
N SER A 716 -64.36 20.56 58.78
CA SER A 716 -64.17 20.28 57.35
C SER A 716 -62.77 19.74 57.02
N THR A 717 -62.65 19.07 55.88
CA THR A 717 -61.37 18.57 55.36
C THR A 717 -60.58 19.69 54.70
N LEU A 718 -59.26 19.72 54.96
CA LEU A 718 -58.26 20.53 54.29
C LEU A 718 -57.23 19.59 53.64
N THR A 719 -57.19 19.57 52.31
CA THR A 719 -56.31 18.68 51.53
C THR A 719 -55.17 19.47 50.89
N PHE A 720 -53.93 19.11 51.20
CA PHE A 720 -52.74 19.66 50.58
C PHE A 720 -52.24 18.78 49.44
N THR A 721 -51.99 19.40 48.29
CA THR A 721 -51.34 18.79 47.13
C THR A 721 -50.03 19.53 46.85
N CYS A 722 -48.94 18.77 46.75
CA CYS A 722 -47.64 19.28 46.32
C CYS A 722 -47.33 18.71 44.92
N LYS A 723 -46.88 19.57 44.01
CA LYS A 723 -46.43 19.18 42.68
C LYS A 723 -45.06 19.78 42.39
N VAL A 724 -44.20 19.03 41.73
CA VAL A 724 -42.83 19.47 41.38
C VAL A 724 -42.45 19.10 39.94
N THR A 725 -41.93 20.04 39.16
CA THR A 725 -41.34 19.74 37.84
C THR A 725 -40.01 19.02 38.01
N THR A 726 -39.72 18.05 37.15
CA THR A 726 -38.39 17.43 37.15
C THR A 726 -37.35 18.25 36.40
N ASP A 727 -37.76 19.02 35.39
CA ASP A 727 -36.92 19.81 34.47
C ASP A 727 -36.82 21.31 34.78
N GLY A 728 -37.51 21.79 35.82
CA GLY A 728 -37.53 23.21 36.19
C GLY A 728 -38.38 24.09 35.30
N SER A 729 -39.19 23.51 34.42
CA SER A 729 -40.14 24.26 33.59
C SER A 729 -41.23 24.96 34.43
N ASP A 730 -41.79 26.04 33.91
CA ASP A 730 -42.90 26.75 34.57
C ASP A 730 -44.28 26.08 34.33
N GLN A 731 -44.31 24.85 33.82
CA GLN A 731 -45.53 24.14 33.44
C GLN A 731 -46.03 23.21 34.56
N GLU A 732 -47.01 23.66 35.35
CA GLU A 732 -47.58 22.87 36.45
C GLU A 732 -48.17 21.52 35.98
N ARG A 733 -48.67 21.44 34.74
CA ARG A 733 -49.29 20.23 34.18
C ARG A 733 -48.31 19.07 33.99
N ASP A 734 -47.02 19.38 33.85
CA ASP A 734 -45.96 18.41 33.59
C ASP A 734 -45.23 18.03 34.90
N ALA A 735 -45.69 18.56 36.04
CA ALA A 735 -45.12 18.33 37.35
C ALA A 735 -45.55 16.99 37.95
N VAL A 736 -44.60 16.31 38.62
CA VAL A 736 -44.83 15.10 39.41
C VAL A 736 -45.67 15.46 40.63
N VAL A 737 -46.79 14.76 40.82
CA VAL A 737 -47.72 14.95 41.94
C VAL A 737 -47.26 14.09 43.13
N LEU A 738 -46.95 14.73 44.25
CA LEU A 738 -46.63 14.05 45.50
C LEU A 738 -47.92 13.55 46.18
N PRO A 739 -47.84 12.54 47.05
CA PRO A 739 -48.97 12.09 47.87
C PRO A 739 -49.64 13.26 48.61
N THR A 740 -50.97 13.26 48.65
CA THR A 740 -51.74 14.33 49.28
C THR A 740 -51.83 14.16 50.79
N LEU A 741 -51.74 15.26 51.54
CA LEU A 741 -52.03 15.30 52.98
C LEU A 741 -53.48 15.74 53.19
N ALA A 742 -54.29 14.99 53.93
CA ALA A 742 -55.65 15.39 54.31
C ALA A 742 -55.75 15.59 55.82
N LEU A 743 -56.25 16.76 56.23
CA LEU A 743 -56.45 17.13 57.64
C LEU A 743 -57.90 17.49 57.90
N VAL A 744 -58.36 17.31 59.14
CA VAL A 744 -59.63 17.88 59.65
C VAL A 744 -59.32 19.16 60.41
N VAL A 745 -59.95 20.27 60.05
CA VAL A 745 -59.72 21.56 60.71
C VAL A 745 -60.66 21.72 61.91
N ARG A 746 -60.14 22.09 63.08
CA ARG A 746 -60.95 22.47 64.24
C ARG A 746 -60.73 23.94 64.60
N LEU A 747 -61.82 24.70 64.68
CA LEU A 747 -61.79 26.11 65.10
C LEU A 747 -62.03 26.23 66.62
N SER A 748 -61.50 27.29 67.24
CA SER A 748 -61.75 27.61 68.65
C SER A 748 -63.22 28.01 68.89
N THR A 749 -63.85 27.46 69.94
CA THR A 749 -65.20 27.83 70.41
C THR A 749 -65.17 28.50 71.78
N ILE A 750 -65.98 29.55 71.99
CA ILE A 750 -66.22 30.22 73.27
C ILE A 750 -67.44 29.58 73.94
N ASN A 751 -67.38 29.35 75.26
CA ASN A 751 -68.48 28.83 76.07
C ASN A 751 -68.91 29.83 77.14
N ASP A 752 -70.19 30.16 77.15
CA ASP A 752 -70.77 31.19 78.02
C ASP A 752 -72.04 30.64 78.71
N SER A 753 -72.28 30.99 79.98
CA SER A 753 -73.40 30.42 80.77
C SER A 753 -74.16 31.45 81.64
N ASP A 754 -75.47 31.26 81.80
CA ASP A 754 -76.37 32.08 82.61
C ASP A 754 -77.31 31.20 83.45
N ASN A 755 -77.32 31.41 84.77
CA ASN A 755 -78.25 30.77 85.73
C ASN A 755 -79.38 31.72 86.16
N PHE A 756 -79.50 32.88 85.52
CA PHE A 756 -80.56 33.87 85.72
C PHE A 756 -80.69 34.50 87.13
N ASP A 757 -79.93 34.07 88.14
CA ASP A 757 -80.03 34.56 89.52
C ASP A 757 -79.75 36.06 89.70
N SER A 758 -79.07 36.68 88.74
CA SER A 758 -78.68 38.10 88.78
C SER A 758 -79.77 39.07 88.32
N TYR A 759 -80.86 38.60 87.70
CA TYR A 759 -81.92 39.47 87.17
C TYR A 759 -82.98 39.81 88.23
N PRO A 760 -83.73 40.91 88.11
CA PRO A 760 -84.88 41.20 88.98
C PRO A 760 -86.12 40.35 88.64
N ASN A 761 -87.02 40.16 89.60
CA ASN A 761 -88.26 39.41 89.39
C ASN A 761 -89.17 40.18 88.42
N GLN A 762 -89.64 39.49 87.38
CA GLN A 762 -90.66 40.01 86.47
C GLN A 762 -91.70 38.91 86.28
N GLU A 763 -92.91 39.16 86.76
CA GLU A 763 -93.94 38.13 86.87
C GLU A 763 -95.14 38.46 86.00
N PHE A 764 -95.73 37.40 85.44
CA PHE A 764 -96.96 37.45 84.67
C PHE A 764 -96.92 38.44 83.50
N LEU A 765 -95.80 38.46 82.77
CA LEU A 765 -95.62 39.35 81.64
C LEU A 765 -96.60 38.96 80.50
N PRO A 766 -97.51 39.87 80.09
CA PRO A 766 -98.59 39.55 79.16
C PRO A 766 -98.08 39.23 77.74
N PRO A 767 -98.92 38.63 76.87
CA PRO A 767 -98.59 38.42 75.46
C PRO A 767 -98.02 39.69 74.79
N GLY A 768 -96.93 39.52 74.03
CA GLY A 768 -96.16 40.63 73.44
C GLY A 768 -94.99 41.12 74.29
N SER A 769 -94.81 40.59 75.50
CA SER A 769 -93.68 40.93 76.37
C SER A 769 -92.43 40.11 76.06
N ARG A 770 -91.29 40.56 76.59
CA ARG A 770 -90.00 39.88 76.52
C ARG A 770 -89.26 39.94 77.85
N VAL A 771 -88.50 38.89 78.16
CA VAL A 771 -87.46 38.90 79.20
C VAL A 771 -86.11 38.94 78.53
N ASP A 772 -85.31 39.96 78.82
CA ASP A 772 -84.00 40.19 78.20
C ASP A 772 -82.88 39.85 79.19
N THR A 773 -82.08 38.83 78.88
CA THR A 773 -80.89 38.41 79.65
C THR A 773 -79.62 38.59 78.82
N TRP A 774 -78.43 38.47 79.42
CA TRP A 774 -77.16 38.61 78.70
C TRP A 774 -76.94 37.53 77.64
N LEU A 775 -77.54 36.33 77.82
CA LEU A 775 -77.49 35.20 76.86
C LEU A 775 -78.68 35.09 75.92
N VAL A 776 -79.87 35.35 76.43
CA VAL A 776 -81.11 34.97 75.75
C VAL A 776 -82.18 36.03 75.96
N VAL A 777 -82.97 36.27 74.93
CA VAL A 777 -84.23 37.00 75.02
C VAL A 777 -85.36 35.98 74.97
N LEU A 778 -86.12 35.84 76.04
CA LEU A 778 -87.35 35.04 76.04
C LEU A 778 -88.50 35.91 75.54
N ASP A 779 -88.92 35.68 74.31
CA ASP A 779 -90.02 36.38 73.67
C ASP A 779 -91.33 35.61 73.77
N LEU A 780 -92.38 36.34 74.14
CA LEU A 780 -93.75 35.85 74.10
C LEU A 780 -94.53 36.54 72.96
N PRO A 781 -94.95 35.81 71.92
CA PRO A 781 -95.80 36.35 70.86
C PRO A 781 -97.09 37.00 71.39
N SER A 782 -97.57 38.04 70.71
CA SER A 782 -98.85 38.70 71.04
C SER A 782 -100.06 37.78 70.90
N THR A 783 -99.93 36.68 70.16
CA THR A 783 -100.97 35.66 69.95
C THR A 783 -101.02 34.59 71.05
N SER A 784 -100.17 34.67 72.07
CA SER A 784 -100.08 33.67 73.13
C SER A 784 -101.25 33.73 74.12
N THR A 785 -101.57 32.59 74.74
CA THR A 785 -102.73 32.42 75.62
C THR A 785 -102.43 32.46 77.13
N SER A 786 -101.15 32.62 77.49
CA SER A 786 -100.65 32.68 78.87
C SER A 786 -99.46 33.64 78.94
N THR A 787 -98.86 33.82 80.12
CA THR A 787 -97.76 34.77 80.36
C THR A 787 -96.39 34.09 80.44
N ILE A 788 -95.31 34.87 80.38
CA ILE A 788 -93.93 34.43 80.71
C ILE A 788 -93.44 35.20 81.91
N SER A 789 -92.43 34.68 82.60
CA SER A 789 -91.83 35.36 83.75
C SER A 789 -90.34 35.06 83.86
N ILE A 790 -89.64 35.86 84.66
CA ILE A 790 -88.37 35.50 85.28
C ILE A 790 -88.52 35.64 86.80
N HIS A 791 -88.63 34.52 87.49
CA HIS A 791 -88.85 34.51 88.95
C HIS A 791 -88.26 33.27 89.61
N ASP A 792 -88.14 33.34 90.94
CA ASP A 792 -87.63 32.21 91.73
C ASP A 792 -88.56 30.99 91.57
N VAL A 793 -87.98 29.81 91.42
CA VAL A 793 -88.72 28.54 91.37
C VAL A 793 -89.49 28.34 92.68
N ARG A 794 -90.81 28.10 92.60
CA ARG A 794 -91.71 28.21 93.78
C ARG A 794 -92.12 26.90 94.39
N THR A 795 -91.93 25.79 93.67
CA THR A 795 -92.50 24.50 94.06
C THR A 795 -91.44 23.42 94.14
N ALA A 796 -91.60 22.51 95.10
CA ALA A 796 -90.67 21.39 95.30
C ALA A 796 -90.63 20.41 94.10
N GLY A 797 -91.71 20.33 93.32
CA GLY A 797 -91.77 19.51 92.10
C GLY A 797 -91.05 20.13 90.89
N GLU A 798 -90.82 21.45 90.90
CA GLU A 798 -90.14 22.18 89.85
C GLU A 798 -88.64 22.35 90.15
N ASN A 799 -88.27 22.46 91.43
CA ASN A 799 -86.87 22.60 91.84
C ASN A 799 -86.10 21.27 91.66
N VAL A 800 -85.10 21.27 90.78
CA VAL A 800 -84.19 20.14 90.55
C VAL A 800 -82.77 20.61 90.87
N PRO A 801 -82.22 20.24 92.04
CA PRO A 801 -80.92 20.72 92.50
C PRO A 801 -79.80 20.57 91.45
N GLY A 802 -79.09 21.66 91.17
CA GLY A 802 -77.99 21.69 90.21
C GLY A 802 -78.41 21.76 88.73
N MET A 803 -79.71 21.94 88.43
CA MET A 803 -80.21 22.06 87.06
C MET A 803 -81.27 23.15 86.90
N VAL A 804 -82.31 23.14 87.74
CA VAL A 804 -83.35 24.18 87.78
C VAL A 804 -83.58 24.57 89.23
N GLY A 805 -83.12 25.75 89.62
CA GLY A 805 -83.27 26.26 90.98
C GLY A 805 -82.93 27.75 91.06
N GLY A 806 -83.33 28.43 92.13
CA GLY A 806 -83.17 29.89 92.18
C GLY A 806 -84.04 30.57 91.11
N ARG A 807 -83.50 31.58 90.43
CA ARG A 807 -84.23 32.35 89.41
C ARG A 807 -84.29 31.58 88.10
N SER A 808 -85.47 31.48 87.50
CA SER A 808 -85.65 30.75 86.24
C SER A 808 -86.52 31.50 85.26
N LEU A 809 -86.32 31.23 83.97
CA LEU A 809 -87.23 31.64 82.91
C LEU A 809 -88.47 30.74 82.95
N ALA A 810 -89.61 31.29 83.33
CA ALA A 810 -90.86 30.56 83.40
C ALA A 810 -91.72 30.78 82.14
N VAL A 811 -92.18 29.68 81.55
CA VAL A 811 -93.15 29.64 80.46
C VAL A 811 -94.49 29.12 80.97
N PHE A 812 -95.58 29.54 80.32
CA PHE A 812 -96.97 29.26 80.70
C PHE A 812 -97.28 29.69 82.15
N CYS A 813 -96.71 30.82 82.56
CA CYS A 813 -96.84 31.33 83.92
C CYS A 813 -98.26 31.91 84.12
N GLY A 814 -98.84 31.73 85.32
CA GLY A 814 -100.16 32.28 85.67
C GLY A 814 -101.37 31.53 85.12
N GLY A 815 -101.17 30.43 84.38
CA GLY A 815 -102.24 29.64 83.80
C GLY A 815 -102.83 30.23 82.51
N GLY A 816 -103.68 29.46 81.82
CA GLY A 816 -104.24 29.82 80.52
C GLY A 816 -105.01 28.66 79.88
N SER A 817 -105.58 28.87 78.70
CA SER A 817 -106.26 27.82 77.91
C SER A 817 -105.56 27.61 76.57
N GLY A 818 -105.34 26.36 76.17
CA GLY A 818 -104.61 25.99 74.95
C GLY A 818 -103.08 26.06 75.08
N PRO A 819 -102.32 25.65 74.05
CA PRO A 819 -100.86 25.66 74.06
C PRO A 819 -100.30 27.09 73.92
N GLN A 820 -99.21 27.38 74.66
CA GLN A 820 -98.43 28.62 74.55
C GLN A 820 -97.12 28.33 73.80
N LEU A 821 -96.80 29.19 72.84
CA LEU A 821 -95.52 29.20 72.14
C LEU A 821 -94.68 30.39 72.63
N ALA A 822 -93.46 30.14 73.08
CA ALA A 822 -92.47 31.16 73.43
C ALA A 822 -91.16 30.91 72.66
N TYR A 823 -90.29 31.91 72.57
CA TYR A 823 -89.02 31.79 71.86
C TYR A 823 -87.86 32.22 72.73
N MET A 824 -86.91 31.32 72.96
CA MET A 824 -85.60 31.63 73.50
C MET A 824 -84.68 32.07 72.36
N ARG A 825 -84.49 33.37 72.16
CA ARG A 825 -83.59 33.92 71.14
C ARG A 825 -82.21 34.17 71.72
N PHE A 826 -81.19 33.45 71.25
CA PHE A 826 -79.82 33.58 71.77
C PHE A 826 -79.13 34.79 71.15
N LYS A 827 -78.39 35.57 71.95
CA LYS A 827 -77.67 36.76 71.47
C LYS A 827 -76.44 36.46 70.60
N TRP A 828 -76.04 35.20 70.54
CA TRP A 828 -74.99 34.68 69.67
C TRP A 828 -75.51 33.58 68.77
N LYS A 829 -74.86 33.43 67.61
CA LYS A 829 -75.04 32.25 66.77
C LYS A 829 -74.31 31.07 67.40
N CYS A 830 -75.06 30.15 67.95
CA CYS A 830 -74.54 29.09 68.81
C CYS A 830 -74.24 27.82 67.98
N THR A 831 -73.08 27.20 68.15
CA THR A 831 -72.81 25.86 67.61
C THR A 831 -73.45 24.77 68.46
N ARG A 832 -73.69 25.06 69.74
CA ARG A 832 -74.36 24.16 70.68
C ARG A 832 -75.07 24.98 71.75
N VAL A 833 -76.19 24.50 72.26
CA VAL A 833 -76.90 25.10 73.40
C VAL A 833 -77.39 24.00 74.33
N ARG A 834 -77.33 24.25 75.64
CA ARG A 834 -77.78 23.34 76.69
C ARG A 834 -78.46 24.12 77.81
N PHE A 835 -79.58 23.63 78.33
CA PHE A 835 -80.27 24.22 79.49
C PHE A 835 -81.09 23.16 80.24
N GLY A 836 -81.40 23.42 81.51
CA GLY A 836 -82.28 22.59 82.32
C GLY A 836 -83.75 22.97 82.14
N TYR A 837 -84.65 21.98 82.11
CA TYR A 837 -86.09 22.21 82.12
C TYR A 837 -86.78 21.37 83.20
N SER A 838 -87.72 21.98 83.92
CA SER A 838 -88.53 21.33 84.95
C SER A 838 -89.94 21.94 85.03
N ASN A 839 -90.93 21.17 85.46
CA ASN A 839 -92.31 21.62 85.66
C ASN A 839 -93.01 20.88 86.81
N ILE A 840 -94.20 21.34 87.18
CA ILE A 840 -95.00 20.79 88.31
C ILE A 840 -95.92 19.62 87.91
N GLY A 841 -95.90 19.18 86.65
CA GLY A 841 -96.88 18.23 86.10
C GLY A 841 -96.24 17.00 85.44
N THR A 842 -97.08 16.17 84.83
CA THR A 842 -96.64 15.01 84.01
C THR A 842 -96.56 15.32 82.52
N HIS A 843 -96.91 16.54 82.12
CA HIS A 843 -96.96 16.95 80.72
C HIS A 843 -95.57 17.19 80.15
N SER A 844 -95.40 16.80 78.89
CA SER A 844 -94.19 17.11 78.14
C SER A 844 -94.24 18.52 77.56
N VAL A 845 -93.07 19.12 77.40
CA VAL A 845 -92.85 20.35 76.63
C VAL A 845 -92.12 20.00 75.34
N THR A 846 -92.37 20.75 74.28
CA THR A 846 -91.63 20.58 73.03
C THR A 846 -90.69 21.75 72.79
N PHE A 847 -89.40 21.45 72.65
CA PHE A 847 -88.37 22.38 72.21
C PHE A 847 -88.00 22.11 70.76
N ILE A 848 -87.86 23.15 69.95
CA ILE A 848 -87.36 23.04 68.57
C ILE A 848 -86.28 24.09 68.37
N ALA A 849 -85.07 23.68 68.01
CA ALA A 849 -83.97 24.58 67.68
C ALA A 849 -84.04 24.99 66.21
N TYR A 850 -83.69 26.25 65.92
CA TYR A 850 -83.72 26.81 64.58
C TYR A 850 -82.42 27.55 64.24
N ASP A 851 -82.09 27.54 62.95
CA ASP A 851 -81.05 28.42 62.41
C ASP A 851 -81.57 29.85 62.16
N GLN A 852 -80.72 30.69 61.57
CA GLN A 852 -81.04 32.09 61.28
C GLN A 852 -82.15 32.25 60.22
N GLN A 853 -82.37 31.23 59.39
CA GLN A 853 -83.37 31.20 58.33
C GLN A 853 -84.70 30.60 58.82
N ASN A 854 -84.87 30.39 60.13
CA ASN A 854 -86.02 29.71 60.75
C ASN A 854 -86.20 28.26 60.27
N LYS A 855 -85.13 27.59 59.81
CA LYS A 855 -85.19 26.16 59.49
C LYS A 855 -84.99 25.35 60.77
N PRO A 856 -85.85 24.34 61.05
CA PRO A 856 -85.69 23.50 62.23
C PRO A 856 -84.43 22.63 62.12
N LEU A 857 -83.60 22.67 63.14
CA LEU A 857 -82.36 21.90 63.29
C LEU A 857 -82.57 20.61 64.10
N GLY A 858 -83.61 20.57 64.93
CA GLY A 858 -84.00 19.40 65.69
C GLY A 858 -85.12 19.70 66.68
N GLN A 859 -85.90 18.67 67.02
CA GLN A 859 -86.97 18.72 68.01
C GLN A 859 -86.63 17.82 69.21
N ARG A 860 -87.01 18.27 70.41
CA ARG A 860 -86.95 17.51 71.67
C ARG A 860 -88.27 17.65 72.40
N VAL A 861 -88.92 16.52 72.67
CA VAL A 861 -90.09 16.45 73.55
C VAL A 861 -89.59 15.91 74.88
N VAL A 862 -89.67 16.72 75.95
CA VAL A 862 -89.06 16.38 77.24
C VAL A 862 -90.06 16.47 78.38
N HIS A 863 -89.84 15.68 79.44
CA HIS A 863 -90.60 15.72 80.69
C HIS A 863 -89.84 16.55 81.74
N SER A 864 -90.50 16.81 82.87
CA SER A 864 -89.89 17.50 84.02
C SER A 864 -88.57 16.85 84.43
N GLY A 865 -87.56 17.66 84.77
CA GLY A 865 -86.27 17.19 85.25
C GLY A 865 -85.26 16.78 84.16
N THR A 866 -85.29 17.41 82.98
CA THR A 866 -84.46 17.00 81.83
C THR A 866 -83.49 18.10 81.39
N TRP A 867 -82.23 17.73 81.08
CA TRP A 867 -81.31 18.58 80.33
C TRP A 867 -81.67 18.56 78.84
N VAL A 868 -81.96 19.73 78.28
CA VAL A 868 -82.21 19.91 76.86
C VAL A 868 -80.92 20.35 76.18
N GLU A 869 -80.57 19.68 75.09
CA GLU A 869 -79.36 19.99 74.34
C GLU A 869 -79.59 19.91 72.83
N PHE A 870 -79.03 20.90 72.12
CA PHE A 870 -78.98 20.94 70.67
C PHE A 870 -77.55 21.26 70.22
N GLU A 871 -77.09 20.56 69.19
CA GLU A 871 -75.84 20.82 68.49
C GLU A 871 -76.16 21.09 67.02
N ALA A 872 -75.55 22.14 66.47
CA ALA A 872 -75.73 22.50 65.08
C ALA A 872 -74.98 21.50 64.18
N PRO A 873 -75.49 21.20 62.97
CA PRO A 873 -74.72 20.48 61.95
C PRO A 873 -73.38 21.17 61.67
N VAL A 874 -72.41 20.45 61.10
CA VAL A 874 -71.10 20.98 60.72
C VAL A 874 -71.25 22.29 59.93
N GLY A 875 -70.66 23.38 60.44
CA GLY A 875 -70.76 24.73 59.84
C GLY A 875 -72.07 25.48 60.09
N GLY A 876 -73.07 24.86 60.71
CA GLY A 876 -74.35 25.48 61.06
C GLY A 876 -74.33 26.22 62.41
N THR A 877 -75.39 27.00 62.67
CA THR A 877 -75.57 27.71 63.94
C THR A 877 -77.03 27.71 64.37
N ILE A 878 -77.28 27.55 65.67
CA ILE A 878 -78.56 27.71 66.36
C ILE A 878 -78.70 29.19 66.77
N THR A 879 -79.82 29.82 66.39
CA THR A 879 -80.09 31.23 66.77
C THR A 879 -81.21 31.36 67.78
N HIS A 880 -82.17 30.43 67.77
CA HIS A 880 -83.25 30.43 68.73
C HIS A 880 -83.83 29.03 68.93
N VAL A 881 -84.52 28.84 70.06
CA VAL A 881 -85.29 27.65 70.38
C VAL A 881 -86.72 28.06 70.67
N SER A 882 -87.70 27.46 69.98
CA SER A 882 -89.10 27.63 70.35
C SER A 882 -89.47 26.67 71.47
N VAL A 883 -90.30 27.14 72.40
CA VAL A 883 -90.83 26.39 73.54
C VAL A 883 -92.34 26.32 73.40
N LEU A 884 -92.88 25.12 73.12
CA LEU A 884 -94.31 24.87 73.07
C LEU A 884 -94.73 24.17 74.36
N SER A 885 -95.45 24.88 75.22
CA SER A 885 -95.89 24.39 76.52
C SER A 885 -97.40 24.48 76.71
N THR A 886 -98.00 23.52 77.41
CA THR A 886 -99.41 23.54 77.83
C THR A 886 -99.56 23.71 79.35
N GLN A 887 -98.45 23.77 80.08
CA GLN A 887 -98.40 23.92 81.53
C GLN A 887 -97.19 24.75 81.96
N HIS A 888 -97.27 25.32 83.16
CA HIS A 888 -96.19 26.10 83.76
C HIS A 888 -94.90 25.28 83.80
N GLY A 889 -93.77 25.85 83.37
CA GLY A 889 -92.46 25.22 83.49
C GLY A 889 -91.31 26.22 83.53
N SER A 890 -90.22 25.82 84.18
CA SER A 890 -89.02 26.62 84.41
C SER A 890 -87.85 26.13 83.57
N ILE A 891 -87.11 27.10 83.02
CA ILE A 891 -85.88 26.94 82.25
C ILE A 891 -84.74 27.67 82.97
N ASP A 892 -83.62 26.99 83.16
CA ASP A 892 -82.47 27.49 83.93
C ASP A 892 -81.15 26.86 83.44
N SER A 893 -80.01 27.29 83.99
CA SER A 893 -78.66 26.77 83.73
C SER A 893 -78.31 26.75 82.23
N LEU A 894 -78.56 27.85 81.54
CA LEU A 894 -78.28 27.98 80.11
C LEU A 894 -76.78 28.04 79.88
N THR A 895 -76.25 27.16 79.03
CA THR A 895 -74.91 27.23 78.45
C THR A 895 -75.01 27.30 76.94
N ILE A 896 -74.31 28.24 76.33
CA ILE A 896 -74.16 28.34 74.89
C ILE A 896 -72.70 28.19 74.48
N TRP A 897 -72.47 27.59 73.32
CA TRP A 897 -71.16 27.57 72.67
C TRP A 897 -71.27 28.35 71.36
N HIS A 898 -70.38 29.30 71.12
CA HIS A 898 -70.41 30.16 69.94
C HIS A 898 -69.00 30.58 69.51
N ARG A 899 -68.89 31.26 68.36
CA ARG A 899 -67.61 31.73 67.80
C ARG A 899 -67.49 33.26 67.79
N GLY A 900 -68.13 33.91 68.75
CA GLY A 900 -68.18 35.39 68.85
C GLY A 900 -69.15 36.10 67.89
N GLU A 901 -69.79 35.39 66.96
CA GLU A 901 -70.80 35.98 66.06
C GLU A 901 -72.10 36.30 66.80
N ARG A 902 -72.56 37.56 66.72
CA ARG A 902 -73.87 37.99 67.22
C ARG A 902 -74.99 37.43 66.34
N ALA A 903 -76.07 36.97 66.97
CA ALA A 903 -77.32 36.67 66.28
C ALA A 903 -78.21 37.92 66.23
N ASN A 904 -79.08 38.00 65.23
CA ASN A 904 -80.09 39.06 65.15
C ASN A 904 -81.22 38.71 66.14
N THR A 905 -81.08 39.14 67.39
CA THR A 905 -82.10 38.97 68.45
C THR A 905 -83.01 40.15 68.55
#